data_AF-A0AAE7TRK8-F1
#
_entry.id   AF-A0AAE7TRK8-F1
#
_cell.length_a   1.000
_cell.length_b   1.000
_cell.length_c   1.000
_cell.angle_alpha   90.00
_cell.angle_beta   90.00
_cell.angle_gamma   90.00
#
_symmetry.space_group_name_H-M   'P 1'
#
loop_
_entity.id
_entity.type
_entity.pdbx_description
1 polymer ?
#
loop_
_entity_poly.entity_id
_entity_poly.type
_entity_poly.pdbx_seq_one_letter_code
_entity_poly.pdbx_strand_id
1 'polypeptide(L)'
;MGNKDKNKGSSWHKWDLHVHTPYTHLNKAYQCSEEDFIQKLCTSEIDCIGLTNYFKFNEKEFALKEKIEKRGIKVFYNLEVRLDYQNKEDDCLDFHIIFSDEVSSNGIKKFLLNVKANVCGIEKKLADLEKDDFDKAVVNFDQLLECLEEESLNLMGKYLLGFLSRGHGNSRSSSNYEKIAKKSHFLIHSSDDQGNLKEDREFWLKENKPLLQSSDAHKEDSIGKKYTWIKAEKIFEGLKQIIYEPETRVSVDKEKPQDPLHKIDCVGLHFDEDVKNTNEKGDTPFCYAGFNETLFFSPNFTCVIGGRGSGKSTLLQLIASAIKNNSFVKDLVKDLKHETIQKCIEIQPDTVDSVEYLAQNEVEEFATNVSKFTEAIFNRIDSKSSGKLKELEKQITKGIEKFDEQIAYWQKKTKLEEQLKESEKIRKKYQSIIDTYADKDYLDKKEKLQENRKVLIDLKQSKEGFLTFIKELKQVVNFESKENMEEKNSYDKVYNQLKQNICKELEEIDTDIKNGRFDSDDKNIKKLESECQTLFQEIEEFLKEKGVSDENIGDVGNANYRLANIKMNINDLKREIEEIANKIKGFSYEDIDKDIEKFKNQINEELSKINSAFEEISKNHKEVKPITIEYRLNEDIFEEVFEDFDKLVDKGFNTKKHQSKIKEYLKEIEKTL
;
A
#
# COMPACT_ATOMS: atom_id res chain seq x y z
N MET A 1 33.17 4.47 -36.90
CA MET A 1 32.10 4.66 -35.89
C MET A 1 32.33 5.99 -35.21
N GLY A 2 31.47 6.98 -35.49
CA GLY A 2 31.61 8.35 -35.02
C GLY A 2 31.33 8.50 -33.53
N ASN A 3 31.69 9.66 -32.98
CA ASN A 3 31.65 10.15 -31.59
C ASN A 3 30.47 9.74 -30.65
N LYS A 4 29.45 9.00 -31.08
CA LYS A 4 28.30 8.58 -30.28
C LYS A 4 28.66 7.68 -29.08
N ASP A 5 29.69 6.83 -29.19
CA ASP A 5 30.04 5.89 -28.12
C ASP A 5 30.92 6.48 -27.01
N LYS A 6 31.61 7.61 -27.25
CA LYS A 6 32.58 8.15 -26.28
C LYS A 6 31.95 8.58 -24.95
N ASN A 7 30.66 8.92 -24.93
CA ASN A 7 29.98 9.45 -23.75
C ASN A 7 29.07 8.43 -23.06
N LYS A 8 28.95 7.20 -23.55
CA LYS A 8 28.12 6.15 -22.94
C LYS A 8 28.84 5.33 -21.86
N GLY A 9 30.14 5.55 -21.67
CA GLY A 9 30.95 4.78 -20.74
C GLY A 9 31.21 3.34 -21.23
N SER A 10 31.32 2.39 -20.29
CA SER A 10 31.67 1.00 -20.59
C SER A 10 30.60 0.29 -21.42
N SER A 11 30.98 -0.14 -22.63
CA SER A 11 30.13 -0.89 -23.56
C SER A 11 30.75 -2.25 -23.90
N TRP A 12 29.93 -3.18 -24.37
CA TRP A 12 30.39 -4.49 -24.84
C TRP A 12 31.09 -4.37 -26.18
N HIS A 13 32.36 -4.78 -26.21
CA HIS A 13 33.23 -4.78 -27.38
C HIS A 13 33.81 -6.17 -27.61
N LYS A 14 34.22 -6.48 -28.84
CA LYS A 14 34.85 -7.76 -29.20
C LYS A 14 36.38 -7.66 -29.06
N TRP A 15 36.96 -8.42 -28.13
CA TRP A 15 38.39 -8.40 -27.81
C TRP A 15 39.05 -9.73 -28.18
N ASP A 16 40.22 -9.68 -28.81
CA ASP A 16 41.08 -10.84 -29.00
C ASP A 16 42.49 -10.50 -28.53
N LEU A 17 42.79 -10.82 -27.27
CA LEU A 17 44.01 -10.38 -26.60
C LEU A 17 45.25 -11.24 -26.92
N HIS A 18 45.14 -12.20 -27.85
CA HIS A 18 46.26 -13.07 -28.24
C HIS A 18 46.24 -13.31 -29.75
N VAL A 19 46.78 -12.34 -30.50
CA VAL A 19 46.87 -12.38 -31.97
C VAL A 19 48.33 -12.17 -32.37
N HIS A 20 48.95 -13.20 -32.94
CA HIS A 20 50.31 -13.05 -33.46
C HIS A 20 50.34 -12.21 -34.72
N THR A 21 51.43 -11.46 -34.89
CA THR A 21 51.63 -10.60 -36.05
C THR A 21 52.14 -11.38 -37.27
N PRO A 22 51.99 -10.85 -38.49
CA PRO A 22 52.72 -11.36 -39.67
C PRO A 22 54.25 -11.32 -39.52
N TYR A 23 54.76 -10.62 -38.51
CA TYR A 23 56.19 -10.50 -38.20
C TYR A 23 56.62 -11.38 -37.01
N THR A 24 55.72 -12.23 -36.49
CA THR A 24 55.97 -13.11 -35.34
C THR A 24 57.26 -13.91 -35.51
N HIS A 25 57.98 -14.13 -34.42
CA HIS A 25 59.28 -14.81 -34.47
C HIS A 25 59.16 -16.32 -34.69
N LEU A 26 58.09 -16.94 -34.17
CA LEU A 26 57.81 -18.37 -34.27
C LEU A 26 56.51 -18.62 -35.03
N ASN A 27 56.34 -19.84 -35.56
CA ASN A 27 55.09 -20.29 -36.20
C ASN A 27 54.58 -19.34 -37.31
N LYS A 28 55.49 -18.86 -38.17
CA LYS A 28 55.23 -17.90 -39.27
C LYS A 28 54.32 -18.48 -40.36
N ALA A 29 53.03 -18.60 -40.08
CA ALA A 29 52.04 -19.16 -40.99
C ALA A 29 51.22 -18.11 -41.75
N TYR A 30 51.38 -16.81 -41.45
CA TYR A 30 50.82 -15.74 -42.26
C TYR A 30 51.48 -15.68 -43.65
N GLN A 31 50.66 -15.75 -44.69
CA GLN A 31 51.07 -15.58 -46.09
C GLN A 31 50.51 -14.30 -46.73
N CYS A 32 49.79 -13.50 -45.95
CA CYS A 32 49.10 -12.29 -46.38
C CYS A 32 49.99 -11.04 -46.25
N SER A 33 49.60 -9.95 -46.92
CA SER A 33 50.24 -8.66 -46.70
C SER A 33 49.84 -8.07 -45.34
N GLU A 34 50.56 -7.02 -44.91
CA GLU A 34 50.22 -6.26 -43.70
C GLU A 34 48.82 -5.64 -43.83
N GLU A 35 48.47 -5.12 -45.02
CA GLU A 35 47.15 -4.53 -45.26
C GLU A 35 46.05 -5.58 -45.23
N ASP A 36 46.27 -6.76 -45.80
CA ASP A 36 45.30 -7.86 -45.75
C ASP A 36 45.04 -8.31 -44.30
N PHE A 37 46.10 -8.38 -43.47
CA PHE A 37 45.98 -8.66 -42.05
C PHE A 37 45.12 -7.61 -41.32
N ILE A 38 45.40 -6.33 -41.55
CA ILE A 38 44.63 -5.22 -40.96
C ILE A 38 43.17 -5.25 -41.44
N GLN A 39 42.96 -5.50 -42.73
CA GLN A 39 41.63 -5.57 -43.32
C GLN A 39 40.87 -6.76 -42.76
N LYS A 40 41.53 -7.91 -42.54
CA LYS A 40 40.92 -9.08 -41.91
C LYS A 40 40.43 -8.76 -40.50
N LEU A 41 41.26 -8.10 -39.67
CA LEU A 41 40.85 -7.64 -38.33
C LEU A 41 39.59 -6.76 -38.39
N CYS A 42 39.54 -5.83 -39.34
CA CYS A 42 38.38 -4.95 -39.54
C CYS A 42 37.13 -5.73 -39.96
N THR A 43 37.24 -6.65 -40.91
CA THR A 43 36.11 -7.47 -41.38
C THR A 43 35.60 -8.47 -40.35
N SER A 44 36.44 -8.84 -39.38
CA SER A 44 36.05 -9.67 -38.24
C SER A 44 35.36 -8.89 -37.11
N GLU A 45 35.18 -7.57 -37.29
CA GLU A 45 34.54 -6.66 -36.32
C GLU A 45 35.21 -6.71 -34.94
N ILE A 46 36.54 -6.86 -34.92
CA ILE A 46 37.31 -6.83 -33.67
C ILE A 46 37.52 -5.37 -33.26
N ASP A 47 37.20 -5.06 -32.01
CA ASP A 47 37.35 -3.73 -31.42
C ASP A 47 38.72 -3.51 -30.79
N CYS A 48 39.28 -4.56 -30.19
CA CYS A 48 40.53 -4.53 -29.44
C CYS A 48 41.34 -5.80 -29.70
N ILE A 49 42.66 -5.64 -29.87
CA ILE A 49 43.58 -6.78 -29.94
C ILE A 49 44.74 -6.66 -28.95
N GLY A 50 45.23 -7.82 -28.52
CA GLY A 50 46.57 -7.97 -28.00
C GLY A 50 47.48 -8.34 -29.17
N LEU A 51 48.33 -7.39 -29.58
CA LEU A 51 49.34 -7.61 -30.60
C LEU A 51 50.45 -8.43 -29.97
N THR A 52 50.46 -9.73 -30.27
CA THR A 52 51.28 -10.72 -29.59
C THR A 52 52.54 -11.06 -30.36
N ASN A 53 53.67 -11.14 -29.67
CA ASN A 53 54.87 -11.75 -30.21
C ASN A 53 55.67 -12.47 -29.11
N TYR A 54 56.44 -13.45 -29.54
CA TYR A 54 57.29 -14.28 -28.71
C TYR A 54 58.55 -13.52 -28.27
N PHE A 55 58.73 -13.36 -26.97
CA PHE A 55 59.91 -12.86 -26.27
C PHE A 55 60.38 -11.43 -26.58
N LYS A 56 60.11 -10.85 -27.77
CA LYS A 56 60.42 -9.45 -28.08
C LYS A 56 59.57 -8.90 -29.21
N PHE A 57 59.56 -7.58 -29.34
CA PHE A 57 58.95 -6.86 -30.46
C PHE A 57 60.01 -6.21 -31.35
N ASN A 58 59.75 -6.13 -32.64
CA ASN A 58 60.60 -5.43 -33.60
C ASN A 58 59.99 -4.10 -34.09
N GLU A 59 60.77 -3.26 -34.78
CA GLU A 59 60.31 -1.94 -35.26
C GLU A 59 59.09 -2.01 -36.18
N LYS A 60 58.92 -3.09 -36.94
CA LYS A 60 57.73 -3.25 -37.81
C LYS A 60 56.47 -3.46 -36.98
N GLU A 61 56.57 -4.16 -35.86
CA GLU A 61 55.44 -4.38 -34.95
C GLU A 61 55.06 -3.11 -34.19
N PHE A 62 56.06 -2.32 -33.79
CA PHE A 62 55.81 -1.00 -33.22
C PHE A 62 55.07 -0.08 -34.21
N ALA A 63 55.46 -0.11 -35.48
CA ALA A 63 54.77 0.63 -36.54
C ALA A 63 53.39 0.05 -36.89
N LEU A 64 53.21 -1.27 -36.81
CA LEU A 64 51.96 -1.96 -37.13
C LEU A 64 50.83 -1.55 -36.17
N LYS A 65 51.13 -1.37 -34.88
CA LYS A 65 50.17 -0.85 -33.89
C LYS A 65 49.50 0.44 -34.38
N GLU A 66 50.29 1.42 -34.81
CA GLU A 66 49.75 2.71 -35.25
C GLU A 66 48.87 2.59 -36.49
N LYS A 67 49.21 1.67 -37.41
CA LYS A 67 48.41 1.42 -38.61
C LYS A 67 47.06 0.79 -38.28
N ILE A 68 47.03 -0.18 -37.37
CA ILE A 68 45.81 -0.82 -36.88
C ILE A 68 44.92 0.20 -36.14
N GLU A 69 45.50 1.02 -35.26
CA GLU A 69 44.74 2.01 -34.49
C GLU A 69 44.12 3.11 -35.36
N LYS A 70 44.77 3.49 -36.47
CA LYS A 70 44.18 4.39 -37.49
C LYS A 70 42.92 3.82 -38.14
N ARG A 71 42.69 2.51 -38.08
CA ARG A 71 41.47 1.84 -38.57
C ARG A 71 40.38 1.73 -37.50
N GLY A 72 40.64 2.20 -36.27
CA GLY A 72 39.66 2.24 -35.18
C GLY A 72 39.69 1.03 -34.25
N ILE A 73 40.68 0.15 -34.39
CA ILE A 73 40.89 -1.03 -33.52
C ILE A 73 41.93 -0.66 -32.47
N LYS A 74 41.61 -0.80 -31.18
CA LYS A 74 42.57 -0.55 -30.10
C LYS A 74 43.59 -1.69 -30.03
N VAL A 75 44.86 -1.35 -29.77
CA VAL A 75 45.93 -2.35 -29.70
C VAL A 75 46.65 -2.27 -28.36
N PHE A 76 46.85 -3.40 -27.70
CA PHE A 76 47.75 -3.54 -26.56
C PHE A 76 48.92 -4.44 -26.95
N TYR A 77 50.14 -4.11 -26.51
CA TYR A 77 51.26 -5.04 -26.70
C TYR A 77 51.10 -6.21 -25.74
N ASN A 78 51.11 -7.42 -26.26
CA ASN A 78 51.07 -8.66 -25.47
C ASN A 78 52.39 -9.41 -25.69
N LEU A 79 53.26 -9.44 -24.70
CA LEU A 79 54.49 -10.22 -24.78
C LEU A 79 54.21 -11.64 -24.31
N GLU A 80 54.43 -12.61 -25.18
CA GLU A 80 54.34 -14.02 -24.85
C GLU A 80 55.73 -14.59 -24.59
N VAL A 81 55.90 -15.20 -23.42
CA VAL A 81 57.15 -15.86 -23.02
C VAL A 81 56.84 -17.30 -22.60
N ARG A 82 57.79 -18.20 -22.80
CA ARG A 82 57.76 -19.54 -22.21
C ARG A 82 58.44 -19.54 -20.87
N LEU A 83 57.78 -20.03 -19.84
CA LEU A 83 58.36 -20.17 -18.51
C LEU A 83 59.29 -21.39 -18.46
N ASP A 84 60.23 -21.37 -17.52
CA ASP A 84 61.12 -22.49 -17.17
C ASP A 84 60.41 -23.63 -16.42
N TYR A 85 59.08 -23.55 -16.30
CA TYR A 85 58.21 -24.60 -15.82
C TYR A 85 57.66 -25.43 -16.98
N GLN A 86 57.33 -26.69 -16.69
CA GLN A 86 56.74 -27.60 -17.65
C GLN A 86 55.39 -28.15 -17.19
N ASN A 87 54.57 -28.55 -18.16
CA ASN A 87 53.34 -29.31 -17.94
C ASN A 87 53.64 -30.82 -17.94
N LYS A 88 52.62 -31.69 -17.78
CA LYS A 88 52.80 -33.16 -17.81
C LYS A 88 53.16 -33.73 -19.19
N GLU A 89 53.05 -32.93 -20.24
CA GLU A 89 53.41 -33.26 -21.63
C GLU A 89 54.83 -32.76 -21.96
N ASP A 90 55.58 -32.30 -20.96
CA ASP A 90 56.91 -31.71 -21.05
C ASP A 90 56.99 -30.38 -21.84
N ASP A 91 55.85 -29.76 -22.17
CA ASP A 91 55.82 -28.44 -22.79
C ASP A 91 56.16 -27.35 -21.78
N CYS A 92 56.94 -26.37 -22.20
CA CYS A 92 57.10 -25.11 -21.46
C CYS A 92 55.78 -24.33 -21.42
N LEU A 93 55.56 -23.59 -20.33
CA LEU A 93 54.30 -22.90 -20.11
C LEU A 93 54.28 -21.52 -20.77
N ASP A 94 53.27 -21.23 -21.60
CA ASP A 94 53.10 -19.91 -22.22
C ASP A 94 52.49 -18.92 -21.21
N PHE A 95 53.11 -17.75 -21.12
CA PHE A 95 52.76 -16.69 -20.18
C PHE A 95 52.75 -15.34 -20.88
N HIS A 96 51.74 -14.53 -20.57
CA HIS A 96 51.40 -13.30 -21.28
C HIS A 96 51.55 -12.08 -20.39
N ILE A 97 52.18 -11.05 -20.92
CA ILE A 97 52.33 -9.74 -20.30
C ILE A 97 51.70 -8.71 -21.23
N ILE A 98 50.51 -8.24 -20.88
CA ILE A 98 49.82 -7.18 -21.62
C ILE A 98 50.22 -5.84 -21.02
N PHE A 99 50.87 -4.98 -21.80
CA PHE A 99 51.30 -3.66 -21.36
C PHE A 99 50.19 -2.61 -21.49
N SER A 100 50.17 -1.67 -20.55
CA SER A 100 49.33 -0.47 -20.61
C SER A 100 49.64 0.37 -21.85
N ASP A 101 48.62 1.04 -22.37
CA ASP A 101 48.76 2.01 -23.45
C ASP A 101 49.55 3.26 -23.05
N GLU A 102 49.85 3.43 -21.76
CA GLU A 102 50.80 4.43 -21.26
C GLU A 102 52.28 4.00 -21.39
N VAL A 103 52.56 2.71 -21.61
CA VAL A 103 53.94 2.21 -21.74
C VAL A 103 54.41 2.44 -23.18
N SER A 104 55.34 3.37 -23.34
CA SER A 104 55.96 3.63 -24.65
C SER A 104 56.74 2.43 -25.19
N SER A 105 56.94 2.38 -26.51
CA SER A 105 57.81 1.38 -27.15
C SER A 105 59.23 1.38 -26.57
N ASN A 106 59.78 2.54 -26.19
CA ASN A 106 61.07 2.64 -25.52
C ASN A 106 61.06 2.05 -24.11
N GLY A 107 59.95 2.20 -23.38
CA GLY A 107 59.75 1.54 -22.07
C GLY A 107 59.76 0.01 -22.20
N ILE A 108 59.05 -0.52 -23.20
CA ILE A 108 59.05 -1.96 -23.51
C ILE A 108 60.46 -2.41 -23.92
N LYS A 109 61.16 -1.68 -24.80
CA LYS A 109 62.56 -2.00 -25.18
C LYS A 109 63.49 -2.02 -23.96
N LYS A 110 63.33 -1.07 -23.03
CA LYS A 110 64.10 -1.04 -21.77
C LYS A 110 63.80 -2.27 -20.92
N PHE A 111 62.54 -2.68 -20.81
CA PHE A 111 62.16 -3.92 -20.12
C PHE A 111 62.82 -5.16 -20.74
N LEU A 112 62.77 -5.29 -22.07
CA LEU A 112 63.39 -6.40 -22.79
C LEU A 112 64.93 -6.47 -22.63
N LEU A 113 65.59 -5.35 -22.32
CA LEU A 113 67.03 -5.27 -22.01
C LEU A 113 67.38 -5.69 -20.57
N ASN A 114 66.39 -5.90 -19.71
CA ASN A 114 66.59 -6.29 -18.30
C ASN A 114 66.07 -7.69 -18.01
N VAL A 115 64.99 -8.14 -18.65
CA VAL A 115 64.52 -9.52 -18.53
C VAL A 115 65.48 -10.47 -19.21
N LYS A 116 65.73 -11.60 -18.55
CA LYS A 116 66.62 -12.65 -19.03
C LYS A 116 65.84 -13.92 -19.39
N ALA A 117 66.34 -14.63 -20.39
CA ALA A 117 65.94 -15.96 -20.76
C ALA A 117 67.15 -16.91 -20.71
N ASN A 118 66.90 -18.15 -20.33
CA ASN A 118 67.84 -19.24 -20.48
C ASN A 118 67.64 -19.89 -21.85
N VAL A 119 68.71 -20.00 -22.63
CA VAL A 119 68.73 -20.69 -23.91
C VAL A 119 69.76 -21.82 -23.81
N CYS A 120 69.29 -23.04 -23.60
CA CYS A 120 70.14 -24.23 -23.44
C CYS A 120 71.29 -24.06 -22.43
N GLY A 121 71.02 -23.45 -21.28
CA GLY A 121 72.00 -23.23 -20.21
C GLY A 121 72.73 -21.89 -20.28
N ILE A 122 72.54 -21.09 -21.34
CA ILE A 122 73.14 -19.76 -21.50
C ILE A 122 72.10 -18.68 -21.19
N GLU A 123 72.42 -17.79 -20.26
CA GLU A 123 71.57 -16.65 -19.94
C GLU A 123 71.76 -15.52 -20.97
N LYS A 124 70.66 -15.11 -21.61
CA LYS A 124 70.61 -14.00 -22.58
C LYS A 124 69.51 -13.03 -22.19
N LYS A 125 69.63 -11.75 -22.55
CA LYS A 125 68.52 -10.79 -22.41
C LYS A 125 67.50 -11.02 -23.51
N LEU A 126 66.22 -10.75 -23.24
CA LEU A 126 65.16 -10.91 -24.24
C LEU A 126 65.42 -10.09 -25.52
N ALA A 127 65.94 -8.87 -25.36
CA ALA A 127 66.31 -8.01 -26.49
C ALA A 127 67.38 -8.65 -27.41
N ASP A 128 68.28 -9.45 -26.83
CA ASP A 128 69.45 -10.04 -27.50
C ASP A 128 69.16 -11.42 -28.10
N LEU A 129 67.94 -11.95 -27.97
CA LEU A 129 67.57 -13.26 -28.54
C LEU A 129 67.61 -13.25 -30.06
N GLU A 130 68.22 -14.26 -30.66
CA GLU A 130 68.29 -14.43 -32.10
C GLU A 130 67.27 -15.48 -32.60
N LYS A 131 67.16 -15.63 -33.92
CA LYS A 131 66.15 -16.49 -34.54
C LYS A 131 66.18 -17.93 -34.01
N ASP A 132 67.37 -18.49 -33.80
CA ASP A 132 67.54 -19.88 -33.36
C ASP A 132 67.39 -20.05 -31.84
N ASP A 133 67.26 -18.94 -31.09
CA ASP A 133 67.07 -18.96 -29.64
C ASP A 133 65.59 -19.13 -29.26
N PHE A 134 64.66 -18.58 -30.05
CA PHE A 134 63.24 -18.49 -29.68
C PHE A 134 62.58 -19.84 -29.40
N ASP A 135 62.96 -20.91 -30.10
CA ASP A 135 62.41 -22.25 -29.89
C ASP A 135 62.85 -22.87 -28.55
N LYS A 136 63.96 -22.39 -27.98
CA LYS A 136 64.65 -22.98 -26.81
C LYS A 136 64.64 -22.07 -25.59
N ALA A 137 64.28 -20.79 -25.77
CA ALA A 137 64.31 -19.79 -24.73
C ALA A 137 63.22 -20.09 -23.68
N VAL A 138 63.62 -20.06 -22.41
CA VAL A 138 62.70 -20.11 -21.27
C VAL A 138 63.02 -18.98 -20.29
N VAL A 139 62.00 -18.41 -19.65
CA VAL A 139 62.10 -17.30 -18.73
C VAL A 139 61.79 -17.79 -17.32
N ASN A 140 62.66 -17.45 -16.36
CA ASN A 140 62.38 -17.77 -14.97
C ASN A 140 61.24 -16.89 -14.44
N PHE A 141 60.21 -17.54 -13.89
CA PHE A 141 58.99 -16.85 -13.48
C PHE A 141 59.21 -15.81 -12.37
N ASP A 142 60.05 -16.11 -11.37
CA ASP A 142 60.30 -15.18 -10.26
C ASP A 142 61.12 -13.98 -10.72
N GLN A 143 62.17 -14.20 -11.52
CA GLN A 143 62.98 -13.12 -12.08
C GLN A 143 62.16 -12.20 -12.99
N LEU A 144 61.20 -12.76 -13.73
CA LEU A 144 60.27 -11.97 -14.54
C LEU A 144 59.42 -11.04 -13.66
N LEU A 145 58.85 -11.57 -12.57
CA LEU A 145 58.04 -10.78 -11.64
C LEU A 145 58.87 -9.70 -10.95
N GLU A 146 60.08 -10.04 -10.48
CA GLU A 146 61.02 -9.08 -9.88
C GLU A 146 61.35 -7.95 -10.87
N CYS A 147 61.62 -8.28 -12.13
CA CYS A 147 61.93 -7.29 -13.16
C CYS A 147 60.73 -6.37 -13.45
N LEU A 148 59.51 -6.91 -13.51
CA LEU A 148 58.29 -6.11 -13.70
C LEU A 148 58.03 -5.13 -12.54
N GLU A 149 58.48 -5.48 -11.34
CA GLU A 149 58.41 -4.66 -10.13
C GLU A 149 59.65 -3.76 -9.94
N GLU A 150 60.58 -3.68 -10.89
CA GLU A 150 61.70 -2.73 -10.78
C GLU A 150 61.23 -1.28 -10.96
N GLU A 151 61.41 -0.44 -9.93
CA GLU A 151 61.10 1.00 -9.99
C GLU A 151 61.76 1.71 -11.18
N SER A 152 62.97 1.27 -11.56
CA SER A 152 63.75 1.84 -12.66
C SER A 152 63.05 1.72 -14.02
N LEU A 153 62.14 0.73 -14.17
CA LEU A 153 61.40 0.46 -15.40
C LEU A 153 60.06 1.19 -15.46
N ASN A 154 59.55 1.69 -14.32
CA ASN A 154 58.27 2.41 -14.23
C ASN A 154 57.09 1.61 -14.82
N LEU A 155 57.05 0.30 -14.56
CA LEU A 155 56.03 -0.63 -15.06
C LEU A 155 54.99 -1.02 -14.01
N MET A 156 55.23 -0.76 -12.72
CA MET A 156 54.28 -1.10 -11.66
C MET A 156 52.88 -0.55 -11.97
N GLY A 157 51.88 -1.44 -11.96
CA GLY A 157 50.48 -1.11 -12.26
C GLY A 157 50.16 -0.86 -13.74
N LYS A 158 51.16 -0.96 -14.64
CA LYS A 158 51.06 -0.71 -16.09
C LYS A 158 51.18 -1.99 -16.93
N TYR A 159 50.87 -3.14 -16.34
CA TYR A 159 50.77 -4.41 -17.05
C TYR A 159 49.69 -5.29 -16.43
N LEU A 160 49.19 -6.24 -17.21
CA LEU A 160 48.38 -7.37 -16.76
C LEU A 160 49.07 -8.67 -17.14
N LEU A 161 48.93 -9.67 -16.28
CA LEU A 161 49.59 -10.96 -16.42
C LEU A 161 48.55 -12.04 -16.65
N GLY A 162 48.75 -12.85 -17.69
CA GLY A 162 47.85 -13.94 -18.04
C GLY A 162 48.63 -15.23 -18.25
N PHE A 163 48.07 -16.36 -17.81
CA PHE A 163 48.61 -17.67 -18.14
C PHE A 163 47.67 -18.41 -19.08
N LEU A 164 48.23 -19.31 -19.90
CA LEU A 164 47.42 -20.15 -20.77
C LEU A 164 46.84 -21.33 -19.97
N SER A 165 45.51 -21.39 -19.87
CA SER A 165 44.82 -22.45 -19.12
C SER A 165 44.47 -23.66 -19.98
N ARG A 166 44.19 -23.46 -21.26
CA ARG A 166 43.98 -24.52 -22.25
C ARG A 166 44.61 -24.11 -23.56
N GLY A 167 45.23 -25.06 -24.25
CA GLY A 167 46.05 -24.85 -25.44
C GLY A 167 47.40 -25.57 -25.30
N HIS A 168 48.21 -25.50 -26.36
CA HIS A 168 49.61 -25.90 -26.30
C HIS A 168 50.37 -25.01 -25.33
N GLY A 169 51.21 -25.55 -24.44
CA GLY A 169 51.89 -24.75 -23.41
C GLY A 169 51.01 -24.34 -22.21
N ASN A 170 49.89 -25.03 -21.97
CA ASN A 170 49.01 -24.71 -20.84
C ASN A 170 49.60 -25.07 -19.47
N SER A 171 49.27 -24.29 -18.45
CA SER A 171 49.80 -24.44 -17.09
C SER A 171 49.05 -25.44 -16.20
N ARG A 172 47.88 -25.97 -16.59
CA ARG A 172 46.97 -26.70 -15.68
C ARG A 172 47.57 -27.94 -15.04
N SER A 173 48.41 -28.66 -15.77
CA SER A 173 49.01 -29.91 -15.30
C SER A 173 50.39 -29.71 -14.68
N SER A 174 50.90 -28.48 -14.64
CA SER A 174 52.19 -28.15 -14.04
C SER A 174 52.18 -28.27 -12.52
N SER A 175 53.30 -28.70 -11.94
CA SER A 175 53.52 -28.65 -10.49
C SER A 175 53.54 -27.22 -9.93
N ASN A 176 53.78 -26.21 -10.76
CA ASN A 176 53.82 -24.80 -10.37
C ASN A 176 52.50 -24.04 -10.64
N TYR A 177 51.45 -24.75 -11.07
CA TYR A 177 50.17 -24.15 -11.46
C TYR A 177 49.60 -23.19 -10.42
N GLU A 178 49.57 -23.56 -9.14
CA GLU A 178 49.00 -22.73 -8.08
C GLU A 178 49.71 -21.37 -7.94
N LYS A 179 51.04 -21.38 -8.02
CA LYS A 179 51.86 -20.16 -7.96
C LYS A 179 51.58 -19.24 -9.15
N ILE A 180 51.53 -19.81 -10.35
CA ILE A 180 51.26 -19.07 -11.60
C ILE A 180 49.85 -18.48 -11.54
N ALA A 181 48.84 -19.29 -11.21
CA ALA A 181 47.46 -18.86 -11.13
C ALA A 181 47.29 -17.73 -10.11
N LYS A 182 47.91 -17.84 -8.93
CA LYS A 182 47.83 -16.82 -7.87
C LYS A 182 48.45 -15.48 -8.29
N LYS A 183 49.58 -15.51 -9.02
CA LYS A 183 50.29 -14.32 -9.50
C LYS A 183 49.75 -13.75 -10.83
N SER A 184 48.84 -14.46 -11.48
CA SER A 184 48.19 -14.01 -12.72
C SER A 184 46.91 -13.24 -12.44
N HIS A 185 46.64 -12.25 -13.29
CA HIS A 185 45.46 -11.40 -13.25
C HIS A 185 44.28 -11.99 -14.03
N PHE A 186 44.56 -12.73 -15.10
CA PHE A 186 43.55 -13.37 -15.95
C PHE A 186 44.10 -14.71 -16.48
N LEU A 187 43.26 -15.48 -17.14
CA LEU A 187 43.69 -16.67 -17.89
C LEU A 187 43.21 -16.61 -19.34
N ILE A 188 44.03 -17.16 -20.22
CA ILE A 188 43.71 -17.30 -21.64
C ILE A 188 43.23 -18.73 -21.91
N HIS A 189 42.30 -18.84 -22.86
CA HIS A 189 41.66 -20.10 -23.22
C HIS A 189 41.52 -20.20 -24.75
N SER A 190 42.20 -21.16 -25.36
CA SER A 190 42.15 -21.33 -26.82
C SER A 190 41.09 -22.32 -27.31
N SER A 191 40.27 -22.92 -26.43
CA SER A 191 39.17 -23.82 -26.85
C SER A 191 38.08 -23.07 -27.63
N ASP A 192 37.49 -23.72 -28.62
CA ASP A 192 36.24 -23.34 -29.30
C ASP A 192 35.00 -24.03 -28.71
N ASP A 193 35.19 -25.10 -27.93
CA ASP A 193 34.11 -25.79 -27.22
C ASP A 193 33.49 -24.89 -26.13
N GLN A 194 32.19 -24.61 -26.27
CA GLN A 194 31.43 -23.74 -25.37
C GLN A 194 31.13 -24.36 -24.01
N GLY A 195 31.07 -25.70 -23.91
CA GLY A 195 30.89 -26.39 -22.63
C GLY A 195 32.11 -26.16 -21.74
N ASN A 196 33.30 -26.43 -22.28
CA ASN A 196 34.57 -26.20 -21.62
C ASN A 196 34.73 -24.73 -21.16
N LEU A 197 34.40 -23.78 -22.03
CA LEU A 197 34.49 -22.35 -21.71
C LEU A 197 33.58 -21.96 -20.53
N LYS A 198 32.34 -22.46 -20.50
CA LYS A 198 31.37 -22.15 -19.45
C LYS A 198 31.76 -22.79 -18.13
N GLU A 199 32.07 -24.09 -18.13
CA GLU A 199 32.49 -24.83 -16.94
C GLU A 199 33.74 -24.21 -16.31
N ASP A 200 34.76 -23.93 -17.12
CA ASP A 200 36.00 -23.33 -16.62
C ASP A 200 35.77 -21.89 -16.15
N ARG A 201 34.93 -21.10 -16.84
CA ARG A 201 34.57 -19.75 -16.38
C ARG A 201 33.88 -19.79 -15.02
N GLU A 202 32.89 -20.66 -14.83
CA GLU A 202 32.18 -20.81 -13.55
C GLU A 202 33.12 -21.23 -12.41
N PHE A 203 34.11 -22.09 -12.69
CA PHE A 203 35.13 -22.45 -11.73
C PHE A 203 35.99 -21.24 -11.35
N TRP A 204 36.52 -20.50 -12.32
CA TRP A 204 37.44 -19.39 -12.09
C TRP A 204 36.81 -18.13 -11.53
N LEU A 205 35.51 -17.92 -11.77
CA LEU A 205 34.76 -16.82 -11.16
C LEU A 205 34.70 -16.93 -9.63
N LYS A 206 34.68 -18.15 -9.08
CA LYS A 206 34.74 -18.38 -7.62
C LYS A 206 36.04 -17.86 -7.00
N GLU A 207 37.11 -17.81 -7.81
CA GLU A 207 38.42 -17.27 -7.45
C GLU A 207 38.61 -15.82 -7.92
N ASN A 208 37.54 -15.17 -8.40
CA ASN A 208 37.54 -13.83 -8.99
C ASN A 208 38.57 -13.66 -10.13
N LYS A 209 38.75 -14.67 -10.97
CA LYS A 209 39.69 -14.63 -12.11
C LYS A 209 38.95 -14.64 -13.45
N PRO A 210 39.14 -13.61 -14.30
CA PRO A 210 38.54 -13.55 -15.62
C PRO A 210 39.17 -14.56 -16.58
N LEU A 211 38.31 -15.26 -17.32
CA LEU A 211 38.68 -16.17 -18.41
C LEU A 211 38.45 -15.48 -19.75
N LEU A 212 39.51 -15.36 -20.54
CA LEU A 212 39.49 -14.74 -21.86
C LEU A 212 39.69 -15.82 -22.92
N GLN A 213 38.70 -15.99 -23.78
CA GLN A 213 38.86 -16.77 -25.01
C GLN A 213 39.71 -15.99 -26.01
N SER A 214 40.68 -16.66 -26.63
CA SER A 214 41.54 -16.06 -27.65
C SER A 214 41.69 -16.92 -28.89
N SER A 215 42.10 -16.30 -30.00
CA SER A 215 42.34 -17.02 -31.25
C SER A 215 43.70 -17.70 -31.35
N ASP A 216 44.73 -17.17 -30.65
CA ASP A 216 46.12 -17.56 -30.85
C ASP A 216 46.48 -17.58 -32.35
N ALA A 217 46.04 -16.54 -33.06
CA ALA A 217 46.02 -16.54 -34.52
C ALA A 217 47.43 -16.39 -35.10
N HIS A 218 47.88 -17.45 -35.77
CA HIS A 218 49.14 -17.50 -36.53
C HIS A 218 48.96 -17.45 -38.05
N LYS A 219 47.70 -17.45 -38.52
CA LYS A 219 47.31 -17.39 -39.94
C LYS A 219 46.03 -16.59 -40.09
N GLU A 220 45.82 -16.02 -41.28
CA GLU A 220 44.71 -15.11 -41.59
C GLU A 220 43.33 -15.71 -41.26
N ASP A 221 43.13 -16.99 -41.60
CA ASP A 221 41.88 -17.70 -41.36
C ASP A 221 41.51 -17.85 -39.88
N SER A 222 42.46 -17.71 -38.96
CA SER A 222 42.19 -17.85 -37.52
C SER A 222 41.65 -16.56 -36.90
N ILE A 223 41.89 -15.41 -37.54
CA ILE A 223 41.51 -14.09 -37.01
C ILE A 223 39.99 -13.97 -36.92
N GLY A 224 39.51 -13.63 -35.72
CA GLY A 224 38.08 -13.42 -35.46
C GLY A 224 37.25 -14.68 -35.25
N LYS A 225 37.87 -15.88 -35.27
CA LYS A 225 37.17 -17.13 -34.96
C LYS A 225 36.89 -17.32 -33.47
N LYS A 226 37.73 -16.74 -32.61
CA LYS A 226 37.63 -16.80 -31.16
C LYS A 226 37.91 -15.41 -30.61
N TYR A 227 37.14 -15.01 -29.62
CA TYR A 227 37.19 -13.67 -29.04
C TYR A 227 36.45 -13.70 -27.70
N THR A 228 36.64 -12.65 -26.92
CA THR A 228 35.90 -12.42 -25.69
C THR A 228 35.12 -11.12 -25.81
N TRP A 229 33.87 -11.12 -25.37
CA TRP A 229 33.14 -9.87 -25.16
C TRP A 229 33.60 -9.27 -23.84
N ILE A 230 34.14 -8.05 -23.88
CA ILE A 230 34.54 -7.31 -22.68
C ILE A 230 33.75 -6.00 -22.60
N LYS A 231 33.11 -5.78 -21.45
CA LYS A 231 32.38 -4.55 -21.13
C LYS A 231 33.31 -3.52 -20.49
N ALA A 232 33.93 -2.69 -21.32
CA ALA A 232 34.90 -1.70 -20.88
C ALA A 232 35.06 -0.58 -21.91
N GLU A 233 35.60 0.55 -21.50
CA GLU A 233 36.20 1.47 -22.47
C GLU A 233 37.44 0.83 -23.10
N LYS A 234 37.72 1.14 -24.37
CA LYS A 234 38.84 0.57 -25.15
C LYS A 234 40.20 1.19 -24.78
N ILE A 235 40.53 1.18 -23.50
CA ILE A 235 41.78 1.66 -22.87
C ILE A 235 42.24 0.67 -21.81
N PHE A 236 43.50 0.76 -21.35
CA PHE A 236 44.03 -0.22 -20.41
C PHE A 236 43.32 -0.22 -19.06
N GLU A 237 43.00 0.95 -18.51
CA GLU A 237 42.25 1.05 -17.25
C GLU A 237 40.82 0.47 -17.35
N GLY A 238 40.23 0.52 -18.55
CA GLY A 238 39.00 -0.19 -18.88
C GLY A 238 39.19 -1.69 -18.89
N LEU A 239 40.26 -2.19 -19.53
CA LEU A 239 40.62 -3.61 -19.50
C LEU A 239 40.85 -4.10 -18.07
N LYS A 240 41.56 -3.35 -17.22
CA LYS A 240 41.79 -3.72 -15.81
C LYS A 240 40.50 -3.97 -15.03
N GLN A 241 39.38 -3.35 -15.41
CA GLN A 241 38.10 -3.57 -14.71
C GLN A 241 37.68 -5.05 -14.68
N ILE A 242 38.12 -5.87 -15.64
CA ILE A 242 37.79 -7.31 -15.66
C ILE A 242 38.35 -8.08 -14.47
N ILE A 243 39.38 -7.58 -13.79
CA ILE A 243 39.97 -8.25 -12.61
C ILE A 243 39.18 -7.94 -11.34
N TYR A 244 38.38 -6.87 -11.36
CA TYR A 244 37.53 -6.47 -10.23
C TYR A 244 36.11 -7.01 -10.40
N GLU A 245 35.59 -7.01 -11.63
CA GLU A 245 34.22 -7.41 -11.94
C GLU A 245 34.17 -8.44 -13.10
N PRO A 246 34.86 -9.59 -13.00
CA PRO A 246 34.97 -10.55 -14.09
C PRO A 246 33.62 -11.12 -14.52
N GLU A 247 32.71 -11.34 -13.57
CA GLU A 247 31.39 -11.92 -13.83
C GLU A 247 30.53 -11.03 -14.73
N THR A 248 30.53 -9.72 -14.49
CA THR A 248 29.64 -8.78 -15.17
C THR A 248 30.28 -8.11 -16.40
N ARG A 249 31.62 -8.20 -16.53
CA ARG A 249 32.38 -7.56 -17.62
C ARG A 249 32.96 -8.49 -18.65
N VAL A 250 33.01 -9.80 -18.40
CA VAL A 250 33.61 -10.78 -19.32
C VAL A 250 32.55 -11.81 -19.72
N SER A 251 32.24 -11.88 -21.01
CA SER A 251 31.43 -12.94 -21.60
C SER A 251 32.21 -13.70 -22.67
N VAL A 252 32.10 -15.02 -22.61
CA VAL A 252 32.67 -15.98 -23.57
C VAL A 252 31.60 -16.56 -24.50
N ASP A 253 30.41 -15.96 -24.48
CA ASP A 253 29.32 -16.33 -25.37
C ASP A 253 29.63 -15.88 -26.80
N LYS A 254 29.07 -16.61 -27.77
CA LYS A 254 29.24 -16.29 -29.19
C LYS A 254 28.60 -14.94 -29.53
N GLU A 255 27.38 -14.75 -29.06
CA GLU A 255 26.58 -13.55 -29.29
C GLU A 255 26.95 -12.44 -28.30
N LYS A 256 26.81 -11.19 -28.75
CA LYS A 256 27.01 -10.03 -27.89
C LYS A 256 26.02 -10.08 -26.72
N PRO A 257 26.46 -9.92 -25.46
CA PRO A 257 25.55 -9.83 -24.34
C PRO A 257 24.55 -8.69 -24.54
N GLN A 258 23.29 -8.95 -24.17
CA GLN A 258 22.22 -7.96 -24.32
C GLN A 258 22.38 -6.84 -23.29
N ASP A 259 22.06 -5.61 -23.71
CA ASP A 259 21.90 -4.51 -22.79
C ASP A 259 20.64 -4.72 -21.92
N PRO A 260 20.59 -4.13 -20.71
CA PRO A 260 19.37 -4.05 -19.92
C PRO A 260 18.17 -3.56 -20.74
N LEU A 261 17.03 -4.21 -20.57
CA LEU A 261 15.78 -3.89 -21.27
C LEU A 261 15.26 -2.50 -20.91
N HIS A 262 15.31 -2.16 -19.62
CA HIS A 262 14.87 -0.86 -19.11
C HIS A 262 16.09 0.04 -18.92
N LYS A 263 16.27 0.98 -19.84
CA LYS A 263 17.36 1.96 -19.80
C LYS A 263 16.93 3.27 -20.43
N ILE A 264 17.58 4.34 -20.01
CA ILE A 264 17.58 5.62 -20.71
C ILE A 264 18.88 5.66 -21.50
N ASP A 265 18.81 5.75 -22.83
CA ASP A 265 20.01 5.84 -23.67
C ASP A 265 20.54 7.28 -23.72
N CYS A 266 19.64 8.26 -23.85
CA CYS A 266 20.01 9.67 -23.83
C CYS A 266 18.85 10.60 -23.44
N VAL A 267 19.21 11.81 -23.01
CA VAL A 267 18.31 12.91 -22.68
C VAL A 267 18.79 14.18 -23.39
N GLY A 268 18.03 14.67 -24.35
CA GLY A 268 18.18 15.99 -24.95
C GLY A 268 17.64 17.06 -24.01
N LEU A 269 18.43 18.10 -23.75
CA LEU A 269 18.03 19.27 -22.99
C LEU A 269 18.19 20.50 -23.89
N HIS A 270 17.08 21.19 -24.13
CA HIS A 270 16.95 22.30 -25.09
C HIS A 270 16.29 23.51 -24.40
N PHE A 271 17.08 24.28 -23.66
CA PHE A 271 16.62 25.45 -22.90
C PHE A 271 17.19 26.74 -23.50
N ASP A 272 16.32 27.71 -23.75
CA ASP A 272 16.70 29.04 -24.19
C ASP A 272 17.49 29.82 -23.11
N GLU A 273 18.24 30.85 -23.52
CA GLU A 273 19.08 31.65 -22.61
C GLU A 273 18.27 32.50 -21.61
N ASP A 274 17.03 32.84 -21.94
CA ASP A 274 16.17 33.73 -21.17
C ASP A 274 15.31 33.00 -20.12
N VAL A 275 15.46 31.67 -19.98
CA VAL A 275 14.75 30.86 -19.00
C VAL A 275 15.19 31.24 -17.58
N LYS A 276 14.22 31.64 -16.74
CA LYS A 276 14.45 32.11 -15.36
C LYS A 276 13.55 31.39 -14.36
N ASN A 277 14.06 31.22 -13.15
CA ASN A 277 13.34 30.86 -11.94
C ASN A 277 12.81 32.12 -11.25
N THR A 278 11.53 32.14 -10.90
CA THR A 278 10.85 33.27 -10.24
C THR A 278 10.66 32.97 -8.75
N ASN A 279 11.45 33.61 -7.88
CA ASN A 279 11.32 33.42 -6.43
C ASN A 279 10.79 34.69 -5.75
N GLU A 280 10.43 34.59 -4.45
CA GLU A 280 10.04 35.75 -3.61
C GLU A 280 11.10 36.88 -3.58
N LYS A 281 12.33 36.59 -3.98
CA LYS A 281 13.47 37.52 -4.06
C LYS A 281 13.75 38.07 -5.46
N GLY A 282 12.92 37.75 -6.46
CA GLY A 282 13.07 38.15 -7.86
C GLY A 282 13.52 37.03 -8.80
N ASP A 283 13.66 37.37 -10.09
CA ASP A 283 14.03 36.43 -11.14
C ASP A 283 15.52 36.09 -11.10
N THR A 284 15.83 34.79 -11.21
CA THR A 284 17.21 34.28 -11.31
C THR A 284 17.33 33.37 -12.52
N PRO A 285 18.46 33.35 -13.26
CA PRO A 285 18.63 32.43 -14.38
C PRO A 285 18.45 30.97 -13.97
N PHE A 286 17.76 30.18 -14.80
CA PHE A 286 17.61 28.74 -14.60
C PHE A 286 18.97 28.04 -14.75
N CYS A 287 19.20 26.96 -14.00
CA CYS A 287 20.50 26.27 -13.98
C CYS A 287 20.90 25.63 -15.31
N TYR A 288 19.95 25.42 -16.22
CA TYR A 288 20.19 24.96 -17.59
C TYR A 288 19.86 26.04 -18.65
N ALA A 289 19.74 27.33 -18.28
CA ALA A 289 19.51 28.39 -19.27
C ALA A 289 20.62 28.38 -20.34
N GLY A 290 20.23 28.40 -21.62
CA GLY A 290 21.14 28.31 -22.77
C GLY A 290 21.73 26.92 -23.03
N PHE A 291 21.30 25.88 -22.31
CA PHE A 291 21.79 24.53 -22.49
C PHE A 291 21.08 23.85 -23.68
N ASN A 292 21.87 23.41 -24.67
CA ASN A 292 21.37 22.80 -25.90
C ASN A 292 22.23 21.59 -26.31
N GLU A 293 22.23 20.55 -25.47
CA GLU A 293 23.03 19.34 -25.69
C GLU A 293 22.24 18.07 -25.36
N THR A 294 22.66 16.95 -25.97
CA THR A 294 22.17 15.62 -25.65
C THR A 294 23.12 14.91 -24.71
N LEU A 295 22.63 14.58 -23.51
CA LEU A 295 23.34 13.81 -22.50
C LEU A 295 23.15 12.32 -22.77
N PHE A 296 24.23 11.56 -22.90
CA PHE A 296 24.18 10.11 -23.06
C PHE A 296 24.36 9.42 -21.71
N PHE A 297 23.62 8.33 -21.50
CA PHE A 297 23.64 7.57 -20.26
C PHE A 297 24.22 6.19 -20.52
N SER A 298 24.96 5.69 -19.54
CA SER A 298 25.36 4.29 -19.49
C SER A 298 24.13 3.42 -19.24
N PRO A 299 23.98 2.29 -19.93
CA PRO A 299 22.82 1.41 -19.79
C PRO A 299 22.70 0.79 -18.39
N ASN A 300 23.78 0.82 -17.59
CA ASN A 300 23.81 0.25 -16.25
C ASN A 300 23.81 1.33 -15.16
N PHE A 301 24.86 2.15 -15.12
CA PHE A 301 25.09 3.11 -14.03
C PHE A 301 25.69 4.39 -14.58
N THR A 302 25.03 5.51 -14.26
CA THR A 302 25.48 6.86 -14.59
C THR A 302 25.56 7.69 -13.32
N CYS A 303 26.73 8.25 -13.03
CA CYS A 303 26.94 9.15 -11.90
C CYS A 303 27.03 10.59 -12.39
N VAL A 304 26.21 11.49 -11.82
CA VAL A 304 26.20 12.92 -12.14
C VAL A 304 26.91 13.69 -11.04
N ILE A 305 28.07 14.27 -11.36
CA ILE A 305 28.94 15.00 -10.41
C ILE A 305 28.99 16.50 -10.73
N GLY A 306 29.20 17.34 -9.72
CA GLY A 306 29.28 18.79 -9.89
C GLY A 306 29.09 19.57 -8.59
N GLY A 307 29.45 20.87 -8.59
CA GLY A 307 29.35 21.75 -7.42
C GLY A 307 27.90 22.01 -6.94
N ARG A 308 27.73 22.65 -5.78
CA ARG A 308 26.39 23.05 -5.29
C ARG A 308 25.74 24.02 -6.29
N GLY A 309 24.46 23.80 -6.63
CA GLY A 309 23.72 24.66 -7.56
C GLY A 309 23.91 24.36 -9.05
N SER A 310 24.74 23.39 -9.42
CA SER A 310 24.99 22.98 -10.83
C SER A 310 23.83 22.26 -11.54
N GLY A 311 22.65 22.16 -10.92
CA GLY A 311 21.48 21.53 -11.55
C GLY A 311 21.39 20.01 -11.44
N LYS A 312 22.27 19.31 -10.70
CA LYS A 312 22.23 17.82 -10.56
C LYS A 312 20.85 17.26 -10.16
N SER A 313 20.28 17.75 -9.06
CA SER A 313 18.95 17.31 -8.61
C SER A 313 17.87 17.73 -9.60
N THR A 314 18.04 18.90 -10.22
CA THR A 314 17.16 19.41 -11.26
C THR A 314 17.16 18.48 -12.47
N LEU A 315 18.30 17.96 -12.93
CA LEU A 315 18.38 16.99 -14.02
C LEU A 315 17.53 15.76 -13.75
N LEU A 316 17.69 15.15 -12.57
CA LEU A 316 16.93 13.95 -12.19
C LEU A 316 15.43 14.24 -12.11
N GLN A 317 15.05 15.42 -11.59
CA GLN A 317 13.66 15.87 -11.54
C GLN A 317 13.07 16.13 -12.93
N LEU A 318 13.85 16.74 -13.83
CA LEU A 318 13.48 16.99 -15.22
C LEU A 318 13.21 15.67 -15.95
N ILE A 319 14.11 14.68 -15.81
CA ILE A 319 13.94 13.33 -16.37
C ILE A 319 12.68 12.66 -15.78
N ALA A 320 12.53 12.65 -14.45
CA ALA A 320 11.39 12.03 -13.79
C ALA A 320 10.05 12.67 -14.20
N SER A 321 10.03 14.00 -14.37
CA SER A 321 8.85 14.75 -14.82
C SER A 321 8.42 14.36 -16.23
N ALA A 322 9.40 14.29 -17.14
CA ALA A 322 9.15 13.94 -18.54
C ALA A 322 8.62 12.51 -18.69
N ILE A 323 9.08 11.56 -17.86
CA ILE A 323 8.66 10.15 -17.95
C ILE A 323 7.31 9.90 -17.27
N LYS A 324 7.12 10.35 -16.01
CA LYS A 324 5.97 9.91 -15.20
C LYS A 324 4.68 10.69 -15.43
N ASN A 325 4.69 11.79 -16.19
CA ASN A 325 3.53 12.68 -16.40
C ASN A 325 2.76 12.98 -15.09
N ASN A 326 3.45 12.95 -13.94
CA ASN A 326 2.81 12.89 -12.64
C ASN A 326 2.79 14.26 -11.98
N SER A 327 1.63 14.62 -11.43
CA SER A 327 1.42 15.84 -10.64
C SER A 327 2.35 15.94 -9.42
N PHE A 328 2.94 14.84 -8.96
CA PHE A 328 3.85 14.79 -7.82
C PHE A 328 5.17 15.54 -8.05
N VAL A 329 5.58 15.77 -9.31
CA VAL A 329 6.81 16.51 -9.64
C VAL A 329 6.56 18.00 -9.90
N LYS A 330 5.28 18.43 -10.00
CA LYS A 330 4.90 19.83 -10.21
C LYS A 330 5.40 20.76 -9.09
N ASP A 331 5.59 20.24 -7.87
CA ASP A 331 5.97 21.06 -6.71
C ASP A 331 7.49 21.25 -6.56
N LEU A 332 8.32 20.58 -7.37
CA LEU A 332 9.79 20.59 -7.22
C LEU A 332 10.49 21.53 -8.20
N VAL A 333 9.95 21.69 -9.41
CA VAL A 333 10.33 22.77 -10.33
C VAL A 333 9.25 23.84 -10.27
N LYS A 334 9.09 24.46 -9.10
CA LYS A 334 8.00 25.42 -8.80
C LYS A 334 7.84 26.54 -9.83
N ASP A 335 8.90 26.84 -10.57
CA ASP A 335 9.00 28.05 -11.39
C ASP A 335 8.92 27.76 -12.90
N LEU A 336 8.94 26.50 -13.35
CA LEU A 336 8.79 26.14 -14.77
C LEU A 336 7.46 25.44 -15.02
N LYS A 337 6.67 26.00 -15.95
CA LYS A 337 5.43 25.36 -16.39
C LYS A 337 5.74 23.99 -17.00
N HIS A 338 4.92 22.99 -16.65
CA HIS A 338 5.04 21.62 -17.15
C HIS A 338 5.10 21.52 -18.69
N GLU A 339 4.37 22.40 -19.38
CA GLU A 339 4.38 22.50 -20.85
C GLU A 339 5.72 22.96 -21.43
N THR A 340 6.51 23.74 -20.67
CA THR A 340 7.86 24.15 -21.06
C THR A 340 8.82 22.97 -20.89
N ILE A 341 8.73 22.25 -19.77
CA ILE A 341 9.58 21.08 -19.48
C ILE A 341 9.41 20.00 -20.56
N GLN A 342 8.18 19.69 -20.97
CA GLN A 342 7.91 18.68 -22.01
C GLN A 342 8.41 19.08 -23.42
N LYS A 343 8.60 20.37 -23.70
CA LYS A 343 9.13 20.85 -24.99
C LYS A 343 10.65 20.92 -25.00
N CYS A 344 11.26 21.15 -23.84
CA CYS A 344 12.69 21.33 -23.69
C CYS A 344 13.45 20.04 -23.37
N ILE A 345 12.74 18.91 -23.19
CA ILE A 345 13.34 17.63 -22.85
C ILE A 345 12.90 16.56 -23.84
N GLU A 346 13.89 15.86 -24.41
CA GLU A 346 13.68 14.69 -25.25
C GLU A 346 14.34 13.48 -24.58
N ILE A 347 13.60 12.39 -24.36
CA ILE A 347 14.14 11.18 -23.73
C ILE A 347 14.10 10.04 -24.74
N GLN A 348 15.20 9.31 -24.87
CA GLN A 348 15.26 8.11 -25.70
C GLN A 348 15.57 6.86 -24.85
N PRO A 349 14.82 5.75 -25.02
CA PRO A 349 13.65 5.60 -25.91
C PRO A 349 12.43 6.42 -25.44
N ASP A 350 11.51 6.73 -26.36
CA ASP A 350 10.31 7.55 -26.10
C ASP A 350 9.40 6.96 -25.00
N THR A 351 9.44 5.64 -24.84
CA THR A 351 8.75 4.91 -23.78
C THR A 351 9.78 4.23 -22.90
N VAL A 352 9.91 4.71 -21.66
CA VAL A 352 10.72 4.08 -20.62
C VAL A 352 9.78 3.51 -19.56
N ASP A 353 9.61 2.19 -19.57
CA ASP A 353 8.83 1.49 -18.55
C ASP A 353 9.64 1.32 -17.25
N SER A 354 8.94 1.19 -16.13
CA SER A 354 9.53 0.79 -14.84
C SER A 354 10.58 1.75 -14.27
N VAL A 355 10.34 3.06 -14.36
CA VAL A 355 11.22 4.07 -13.74
C VAL A 355 10.87 4.29 -12.27
N GLU A 356 11.86 4.14 -11.40
CA GLU A 356 11.79 4.56 -10.01
C GLU A 356 12.62 5.82 -9.80
N TYR A 357 12.02 6.82 -9.17
CA TYR A 357 12.69 8.07 -8.80
C TYR A 357 12.63 8.18 -7.29
N LEU A 358 13.80 8.27 -6.67
CA LEU A 358 13.95 8.50 -5.23
C LEU A 358 14.45 9.94 -5.05
N ALA A 359 13.64 10.77 -4.43
CA ALA A 359 13.94 12.17 -4.20
C ALA A 359 15.01 12.35 -3.12
N GLN A 360 15.57 13.57 -3.08
CA GLN A 360 16.48 13.95 -2.01
C GLN A 360 15.76 13.85 -0.65
N ASN A 361 16.43 13.25 0.33
CA ASN A 361 15.92 12.94 1.69
C ASN A 361 14.83 11.85 1.76
N GLU A 362 14.35 11.29 0.65
CA GLU A 362 13.33 10.24 0.69
C GLU A 362 13.84 8.97 1.40
N VAL A 363 15.12 8.62 1.19
CA VAL A 363 15.78 7.52 1.90
C VAL A 363 15.87 7.78 3.41
N GLU A 364 16.15 9.03 3.81
CA GLU A 364 16.18 9.43 5.23
C GLU A 364 14.76 9.40 5.83
N GLU A 365 13.76 9.81 5.06
CA GLU A 365 12.36 9.74 5.46
C GLU A 365 11.90 8.30 5.65
N PHE A 366 12.26 7.38 4.76
CA PHE A 366 12.02 5.95 4.95
C PHE A 366 12.72 5.39 6.19
N ALA A 367 13.92 5.89 6.51
CA ALA A 367 14.64 5.45 7.70
C ALA A 367 14.04 5.98 9.02
N THR A 368 13.35 7.12 8.98
CA THR A 368 12.84 7.81 10.19
C THR A 368 11.33 7.68 10.37
N ASN A 369 10.58 7.35 9.32
CA ASN A 369 9.12 7.23 9.32
C ASN A 369 8.68 5.82 8.88
N VAL A 370 8.37 4.99 9.88
CA VAL A 370 7.95 3.59 9.69
C VAL A 370 6.68 3.47 8.84
N SER A 371 5.73 4.38 8.98
CA SER A 371 4.47 4.35 8.23
C SER A 371 4.71 4.61 6.74
N LYS A 372 5.49 5.64 6.40
CA LYS A 372 5.88 5.92 5.01
C LYS A 372 6.70 4.80 4.40
N PHE A 373 7.61 4.18 5.16
CA PHE A 373 8.38 3.04 4.67
C PHE A 373 7.48 1.83 4.39
N THR A 374 6.54 1.54 5.29
CA THR A 374 5.55 0.46 5.13
C THR A 374 4.68 0.69 3.89
N GLU A 375 4.18 1.91 3.71
CA GLU A 375 3.40 2.28 2.52
C GLU A 375 4.21 2.14 1.23
N ALA A 376 5.48 2.55 1.25
CA ALA A 376 6.37 2.44 0.11
C ALA A 376 6.69 0.96 -0.23
N ILE A 377 6.81 0.08 0.77
CA ILE A 377 6.93 -1.37 0.54
C ILE A 377 5.63 -1.91 -0.06
N PHE A 378 4.48 -1.61 0.55
CA PHE A 378 3.18 -2.08 0.08
C PHE A 378 2.90 -1.68 -1.37
N ASN A 379 3.13 -0.41 -1.72
CA ASN A 379 2.95 0.09 -3.08
C ASN A 379 3.83 -0.65 -4.11
N ARG A 380 5.07 -1.01 -3.75
CA ARG A 380 5.97 -1.79 -4.63
C ARG A 380 5.50 -3.23 -4.79
N ILE A 381 5.04 -3.86 -3.71
CA ILE A 381 4.48 -5.21 -3.75
C ILE A 381 3.20 -5.22 -4.60
N ASP A 382 2.29 -4.28 -4.38
CA ASP A 382 1.05 -4.16 -5.13
C ASP A 382 1.31 -3.93 -6.63
N SER A 383 2.29 -3.07 -6.96
CA SER A 383 2.71 -2.86 -8.34
C SER A 383 3.20 -4.15 -9.02
N LYS A 384 3.95 -5.00 -8.29
CA LYS A 384 4.36 -6.33 -8.81
C LYS A 384 3.18 -7.28 -8.97
N SER A 385 2.17 -7.16 -8.09
CA SER A 385 0.92 -7.91 -8.19
C SER A 385 -0.05 -7.40 -9.26
N SER A 386 0.32 -6.35 -10.02
CA SER A 386 -0.56 -5.66 -10.98
C SER A 386 -1.81 -5.04 -10.34
N GLY A 387 -1.71 -4.52 -9.12
CA GLY A 387 -2.80 -3.83 -8.42
C GLY A 387 -3.81 -4.74 -7.70
N LYS A 388 -3.55 -6.05 -7.64
CA LYS A 388 -4.46 -7.03 -7.03
C LYS A 388 -4.61 -6.83 -5.52
N LEU A 389 -3.56 -6.42 -4.82
CA LEU A 389 -3.63 -6.22 -3.37
C LEU A 389 -4.53 -5.03 -3.03
N LYS A 390 -4.41 -3.92 -3.75
CA LYS A 390 -5.34 -2.78 -3.58
C LYS A 390 -6.78 -3.10 -3.98
N GLU A 391 -6.99 -4.00 -4.93
CA GLU A 391 -8.33 -4.47 -5.29
C GLU A 391 -8.94 -5.31 -4.16
N LEU A 392 -8.17 -6.24 -3.59
CA LEU A 392 -8.57 -7.03 -2.42
C LEU A 392 -8.82 -6.14 -1.20
N GLU A 393 -7.94 -5.18 -0.93
CA GLU A 393 -8.12 -4.19 0.13
C GLU A 393 -9.47 -3.47 -0.01
N LYS A 394 -9.81 -2.99 -1.22
CA LYS A 394 -11.13 -2.38 -1.50
C LYS A 394 -12.31 -3.33 -1.29
N GLN A 395 -12.16 -4.61 -1.64
CA GLN A 395 -13.20 -5.62 -1.42
C GLN A 395 -13.41 -5.87 0.07
N ILE A 396 -12.32 -5.98 0.84
CA ILE A 396 -12.34 -6.11 2.30
C ILE A 396 -12.98 -4.86 2.92
N THR A 397 -12.60 -3.64 2.52
CA THR A 397 -13.21 -2.40 3.01
C THR A 397 -14.72 -2.37 2.78
N LYS A 398 -15.19 -2.74 1.58
CA LYS A 398 -16.63 -2.88 1.30
C LYS A 398 -17.29 -3.98 2.13
N GLY A 399 -16.56 -5.05 2.45
CA GLY A 399 -17.00 -6.08 3.37
C GLY A 399 -17.22 -5.52 4.78
N ILE A 400 -16.27 -4.72 5.28
CA ILE A 400 -16.34 -4.05 6.59
C ILE A 400 -17.55 -3.11 6.66
N GLU A 401 -17.81 -2.31 5.61
CA GLU A 401 -18.98 -1.42 5.54
C GLU A 401 -20.31 -2.17 5.75
N LYS A 402 -20.41 -3.44 5.33
CA LYS A 402 -21.61 -4.26 5.57
C LYS A 402 -21.81 -4.59 7.05
N PHE A 403 -20.74 -4.70 7.85
CA PHE A 403 -20.86 -4.89 9.30
C PHE A 403 -21.41 -3.63 9.97
N ASP A 404 -21.01 -2.44 9.54
CA ASP A 404 -21.56 -1.18 10.04
C ASP A 404 -23.08 -1.10 9.77
N GLU A 405 -23.51 -1.51 8.57
CA GLU A 405 -24.93 -1.63 8.25
C GLU A 405 -25.66 -2.61 9.17
N GLN A 406 -25.04 -3.74 9.51
CA GLN A 406 -25.61 -4.71 10.45
C GLN A 406 -25.76 -4.14 11.86
N ILE A 407 -24.74 -3.46 12.37
CA ILE A 407 -24.81 -2.79 13.68
C ILE A 407 -25.97 -1.78 13.68
N ALA A 408 -26.13 -1.00 12.62
CA ALA A 408 -27.25 -0.07 12.48
C ALA A 408 -28.62 -0.78 12.43
N TYR A 409 -28.74 -1.91 11.73
CA TYR A 409 -29.98 -2.70 11.72
C TYR A 409 -30.33 -3.21 13.11
N TRP A 410 -29.36 -3.74 13.86
CA TRP A 410 -29.62 -4.18 15.22
C TRP A 410 -30.03 -3.04 16.15
N GLN A 411 -29.33 -1.90 16.11
CA GLN A 411 -29.70 -0.71 16.90
C GLN A 411 -31.13 -0.25 16.57
N LYS A 412 -31.50 -0.22 15.28
CA LYS A 412 -32.85 0.14 14.84
C LYS A 412 -33.88 -0.86 15.36
N LYS A 413 -33.60 -2.17 15.29
CA LYS A 413 -34.48 -3.22 15.80
C LYS A 413 -34.72 -3.07 17.30
N THR A 414 -33.66 -2.90 18.09
CA THR A 414 -33.77 -2.72 19.56
C THR A 414 -34.68 -1.53 19.89
N LYS A 415 -34.49 -0.39 19.21
CA LYS A 415 -35.32 0.80 19.40
C LYS A 415 -36.80 0.56 19.05
N LEU A 416 -37.08 -0.14 17.96
CA LEU A 416 -38.45 -0.49 17.56
C LEU A 416 -39.10 -1.47 18.55
N GLU A 417 -38.34 -2.44 19.07
CA GLU A 417 -38.82 -3.37 20.09
C GLU A 417 -39.18 -2.65 21.41
N GLU A 418 -38.40 -1.65 21.81
CA GLU A 418 -38.73 -0.77 22.95
C GLU A 418 -40.01 0.03 22.70
N GLN A 419 -40.15 0.64 21.52
CA GLN A 419 -41.36 1.37 21.12
C GLN A 419 -42.59 0.46 21.07
N LEU A 420 -42.43 -0.78 20.59
CA LEU A 420 -43.48 -1.79 20.57
C LEU A 420 -43.91 -2.14 22.00
N LYS A 421 -42.96 -2.35 22.91
CA LYS A 421 -43.24 -2.66 24.32
C LYS A 421 -44.02 -1.52 25.01
N GLU A 422 -43.64 -0.27 24.77
CA GLU A 422 -44.37 0.88 25.32
C GLU A 422 -45.76 1.02 24.68
N SER A 423 -45.87 0.84 23.37
CA SER A 423 -47.16 0.86 22.67
C SER A 423 -48.11 -0.24 23.17
N GLU A 424 -47.60 -1.45 23.43
CA GLU A 424 -48.39 -2.54 24.03
C GLU A 424 -48.83 -2.24 25.46
N LYS A 425 -47.99 -1.56 26.26
CA LYS A 425 -48.35 -1.09 27.61
C LYS A 425 -49.47 -0.06 27.55
N ILE A 426 -49.38 0.92 26.64
CA ILE A 426 -50.42 1.92 26.41
C ILE A 426 -51.72 1.24 25.92
N ARG A 427 -51.62 0.27 24.99
CA ARG A 427 -52.78 -0.51 24.53
C ARG A 427 -53.50 -1.21 25.67
N LYS A 428 -52.75 -1.90 26.55
CA LYS A 428 -53.31 -2.60 27.73
C LYS A 428 -54.03 -1.62 28.67
N LYS A 429 -53.47 -0.43 28.89
CA LYS A 429 -54.11 0.63 29.68
C LYS A 429 -55.44 1.07 29.09
N TYR A 430 -55.49 1.43 27.80
CA TYR A 430 -56.73 1.87 27.15
C TYR A 430 -57.77 0.75 27.04
N GLN A 431 -57.35 -0.49 26.78
CA GLN A 431 -58.27 -1.64 26.77
C GLN A 431 -58.90 -1.85 28.16
N SER A 432 -58.11 -1.78 29.23
CA SER A 432 -58.62 -1.88 30.62
C SER A 432 -59.66 -0.81 30.95
N ILE A 433 -59.47 0.43 30.45
CA ILE A 433 -60.44 1.51 30.62
C ILE A 433 -61.75 1.17 29.92
N ILE A 434 -61.70 0.77 28.64
CA ILE A 434 -62.89 0.40 27.86
C ILE A 434 -63.64 -0.77 28.53
N ASP A 435 -62.92 -1.81 28.95
CA ASP A 435 -63.52 -2.99 29.58
C ASP A 435 -64.20 -2.64 30.92
N THR A 436 -63.64 -1.68 31.68
CA THR A 436 -64.24 -1.20 32.96
C THR A 436 -65.56 -0.45 32.74
N TYR A 437 -65.66 0.37 31.70
CA TYR A 437 -66.90 1.12 31.40
C TYR A 437 -67.96 0.29 30.66
N ALA A 438 -67.56 -0.84 30.06
CA ALA A 438 -68.48 -1.82 29.48
C ALA A 438 -68.91 -2.90 30.49
N ASP A 439 -68.40 -2.85 31.72
CA ASP A 439 -68.73 -3.81 32.78
C ASP A 439 -70.21 -3.71 33.16
N LYS A 440 -70.86 -4.87 33.24
CA LYS A 440 -72.30 -4.96 33.49
C LYS A 440 -72.67 -4.49 34.90
N ASP A 441 -71.84 -4.76 35.91
CA ASP A 441 -72.09 -4.32 37.28
C ASP A 441 -72.02 -2.79 37.41
N TYR A 442 -71.07 -2.17 36.70
CA TYR A 442 -70.98 -0.71 36.60
C TYR A 442 -72.22 -0.09 35.94
N LEU A 443 -72.66 -0.64 34.80
CA LEU A 443 -73.82 -0.13 34.06
C LEU A 443 -75.12 -0.30 34.86
N ASP A 444 -75.35 -1.47 35.47
CA ASP A 444 -76.55 -1.76 36.26
C ASP A 444 -76.66 -0.84 37.49
N LYS A 445 -75.54 -0.59 38.20
CA LYS A 445 -75.49 0.34 39.35
C LYS A 445 -75.76 1.79 38.92
N LYS A 446 -75.20 2.20 37.78
CA LYS A 446 -75.39 3.55 37.22
C LYS A 446 -76.84 3.80 36.80
N GLU A 447 -77.49 2.83 36.16
CA GLU A 447 -78.89 2.91 35.75
C GLU A 447 -79.81 3.03 36.97
N LYS A 448 -79.62 2.16 37.99
CA LYS A 448 -80.37 2.24 39.26
C LYS A 448 -80.20 3.58 39.97
N LEU A 449 -78.99 4.14 39.99
CA LEU A 449 -78.73 5.46 40.58
C LEU A 449 -79.50 6.57 39.84
N GLN A 450 -79.58 6.50 38.51
CA GLN A 450 -80.34 7.46 37.70
C GLN A 450 -81.85 7.35 37.94
N GLU A 451 -82.39 6.13 38.00
CA GLU A 451 -83.79 5.88 38.31
C GLU A 451 -84.16 6.42 39.70
N ASN A 452 -83.37 6.07 40.72
CA ASN A 452 -83.59 6.55 42.09
C ASN A 452 -83.50 8.07 42.21
N ARG A 453 -82.55 8.70 41.52
CA ARG A 453 -82.45 10.17 41.49
C ARG A 453 -83.66 10.82 40.83
N LYS A 454 -84.18 10.25 39.75
CA LYS A 454 -85.37 10.77 39.07
C LYS A 454 -86.58 10.76 40.00
N VAL A 455 -86.85 9.61 40.63
CA VAL A 455 -87.95 9.46 41.60
C VAL A 455 -87.78 10.41 42.79
N LEU A 456 -86.54 10.57 43.30
CA LEU A 456 -86.24 11.49 44.40
C LEU A 456 -86.49 12.95 44.03
N ILE A 457 -86.12 13.38 42.82
CA ILE A 457 -86.36 14.74 42.32
C ILE A 457 -87.87 14.99 42.21
N ASP A 458 -88.61 14.06 41.60
CA ASP A 458 -90.07 14.19 41.42
C ASP A 458 -90.80 14.32 42.77
N LEU A 459 -90.41 13.51 43.77
CA LEU A 459 -90.96 13.57 45.13
C LEU A 459 -90.63 14.89 45.83
N LYS A 460 -89.37 15.35 45.75
CA LYS A 460 -88.96 16.63 46.36
C LYS A 460 -89.67 17.82 45.74
N GLN A 461 -89.78 17.87 44.40
CA GLN A 461 -90.51 18.91 43.69
C GLN A 461 -91.99 18.92 44.07
N SER A 462 -92.62 17.75 44.17
CA SER A 462 -94.03 17.62 44.58
C SER A 462 -94.24 18.12 46.02
N LYS A 463 -93.35 17.76 46.94
CA LYS A 463 -93.37 18.22 48.33
C LYS A 463 -93.22 19.74 48.43
N GLU A 464 -92.23 20.31 47.73
CA GLU A 464 -91.97 21.74 47.73
C GLU A 464 -93.13 22.53 47.11
N GLY A 465 -93.70 22.02 46.00
CA GLY A 465 -94.88 22.60 45.35
C GLY A 465 -96.10 22.64 46.27
N PHE A 466 -96.38 21.54 46.98
CA PHE A 466 -97.50 21.48 47.94
C PHE A 466 -97.31 22.46 49.11
N LEU A 467 -96.12 22.49 49.73
CA LEU A 467 -95.84 23.38 50.85
C LEU A 467 -95.92 24.86 50.44
N THR A 468 -95.45 25.18 49.24
CA THR A 468 -95.53 26.53 48.68
C THR A 468 -96.99 26.94 48.45
N PHE A 469 -97.79 26.07 47.84
CA PHE A 469 -99.23 26.32 47.62
C PHE A 469 -99.98 26.58 48.93
N ILE A 470 -99.75 25.78 49.96
CA ILE A 470 -100.36 25.97 51.28
C ILE A 470 -99.92 27.30 51.91
N LYS A 471 -98.63 27.64 51.81
CA LYS A 471 -98.10 28.92 52.32
C LYS A 471 -98.74 30.12 51.64
N GLU A 472 -98.88 30.09 50.32
CA GLU A 472 -99.52 31.15 49.54
C GLU A 472 -101.00 31.28 49.88
N LEU A 473 -101.73 30.16 49.98
CA LEU A 473 -103.13 30.16 50.40
C LEU A 473 -103.31 30.79 51.78
N LYS A 474 -102.46 30.45 52.76
CA LYS A 474 -102.48 31.05 54.11
C LYS A 474 -102.29 32.56 54.08
N GLN A 475 -101.42 33.07 53.20
CA GLN A 475 -101.23 34.51 53.03
C GLN A 475 -102.46 35.19 52.43
N VAL A 476 -103.05 34.61 51.38
CA VAL A 476 -104.23 35.17 50.70
C VAL A 476 -105.41 35.34 51.66
N VAL A 477 -105.64 34.35 52.53
CA VAL A 477 -106.75 34.43 53.50
C VAL A 477 -106.38 35.18 54.79
N ASN A 478 -105.15 35.69 54.92
CA ASN A 478 -104.62 36.29 56.14
C ASN A 478 -104.90 35.42 57.38
N PHE A 479 -104.51 34.14 57.26
CA PHE A 479 -104.89 33.04 58.16
C PHE A 479 -104.59 33.31 59.64
N GLU A 480 -103.48 34.00 59.95
CA GLU A 480 -103.06 34.27 61.33
C GLU A 480 -103.97 35.27 62.06
N SER A 481 -104.46 36.30 61.35
CA SER A 481 -105.29 37.35 61.96
C SER A 481 -106.70 36.87 62.32
N LYS A 482 -107.24 35.90 61.56
CA LYS A 482 -108.64 35.45 61.60
C LYS A 482 -109.69 36.59 61.50
N GLU A 483 -109.28 37.81 61.11
CA GLU A 483 -110.15 38.97 61.00
C GLU A 483 -111.00 38.91 59.73
N ASN A 484 -112.31 39.05 59.87
CA ASN A 484 -113.23 39.15 58.74
C ASN A 484 -113.34 40.60 58.27
N MET A 485 -113.67 40.80 56.98
CA MET A 485 -114.02 42.12 56.50
C MET A 485 -115.38 42.55 57.08
N GLU A 486 -115.54 43.86 57.31
CA GLU A 486 -116.81 44.44 57.74
C GLU A 486 -117.90 44.20 56.67
N GLU A 487 -118.99 43.49 57.02
CA GLU A 487 -120.05 43.12 56.08
C GLU A 487 -120.91 44.34 55.68
N LYS A 488 -120.62 44.95 54.53
CA LYS A 488 -121.37 46.11 54.01
C LYS A 488 -122.38 45.70 52.95
N ASN A 489 -122.13 44.59 52.25
CA ASN A 489 -122.97 44.08 51.19
C ASN A 489 -122.93 42.54 51.11
N SER A 490 -123.75 41.97 50.21
CA SER A 490 -123.85 40.51 50.04
C SER A 490 -122.57 39.82 49.51
N TYR A 491 -121.69 40.53 48.80
CA TYR A 491 -120.40 40.01 48.36
C TYR A 491 -119.44 39.83 49.54
N ASP A 492 -119.42 40.76 50.50
CA ASP A 492 -118.56 40.67 51.69
C ASP A 492 -118.91 39.44 52.55
N LYS A 493 -120.21 39.11 52.63
CA LYS A 493 -120.69 37.90 53.31
C LYS A 493 -120.22 36.61 52.62
N VAL A 494 -120.26 36.58 51.28
CA VAL A 494 -119.73 35.45 50.50
C VAL A 494 -118.22 35.34 50.64
N TYR A 495 -117.50 36.46 50.65
CA TYR A 495 -116.06 36.51 50.87
C TYR A 495 -115.67 35.98 52.25
N ASN A 496 -116.31 36.48 53.32
CA ASN A 496 -116.06 36.03 54.68
C ASN A 496 -116.39 34.54 54.86
N GLN A 497 -117.48 34.06 54.26
CA GLN A 497 -117.84 32.64 54.27
C GLN A 497 -116.80 31.79 53.53
N LEU A 498 -116.35 32.21 52.35
CA LEU A 498 -115.31 31.51 51.59
C LEU A 498 -113.98 31.49 52.35
N LYS A 499 -113.58 32.62 52.94
CA LYS A 499 -112.40 32.73 53.81
C LYS A 499 -112.50 31.77 55.00
N GLN A 500 -113.63 31.72 55.69
CA GLN A 500 -113.83 30.79 56.81
C GLN A 500 -113.76 29.33 56.38
N ASN A 501 -114.38 28.99 55.25
CA ASN A 501 -114.31 27.63 54.71
C ASN A 501 -112.86 27.23 54.37
N ILE A 502 -112.11 28.12 53.71
CA ILE A 502 -110.69 27.89 53.39
C ILE A 502 -109.84 27.81 54.67
N CYS A 503 -110.05 28.68 55.66
CA CYS A 503 -109.35 28.60 56.93
C CYS A 503 -109.62 27.27 57.65
N LYS A 504 -110.86 26.77 57.62
CA LYS A 504 -111.19 25.48 58.23
C LYS A 504 -110.48 24.32 57.53
N GLU A 505 -110.51 24.30 56.20
CA GLU A 505 -109.76 23.32 55.40
C GLU A 505 -108.25 23.39 55.68
N LEU A 506 -107.67 24.58 55.82
CA LEU A 506 -106.26 24.77 56.16
C LEU A 506 -105.91 24.29 57.58
N GLU A 507 -106.81 24.47 58.57
CA GLU A 507 -106.64 23.94 59.93
C GLU A 507 -106.68 22.40 59.93
N GLU A 508 -107.58 21.80 59.14
CA GLU A 508 -107.66 20.35 58.95
C GLU A 508 -106.37 19.83 58.29
N ILE A 509 -105.87 20.50 57.24
CA ILE A 509 -104.60 20.15 56.58
C ILE A 509 -103.39 20.28 57.53
N ASP A 510 -103.31 21.35 58.34
CA ASP A 510 -102.21 21.51 59.32
C ASP A 510 -102.24 20.43 60.40
N THR A 511 -103.45 20.01 60.81
CA THR A 511 -103.64 18.93 61.78
C THR A 511 -103.22 17.59 61.18
N ASP A 512 -103.61 17.33 59.94
CA ASP A 512 -103.20 16.15 59.18
C ASP A 512 -101.69 16.08 58.99
N ILE A 513 -101.03 17.19 58.65
CA ILE A 513 -99.57 17.26 58.53
C ILE A 513 -98.90 16.95 59.87
N LYS A 514 -99.38 17.54 60.97
CA LYS A 514 -98.85 17.27 62.32
C LYS A 514 -99.07 15.83 62.77
N ASN A 515 -100.15 15.20 62.32
CA ASN A 515 -100.45 13.79 62.56
C ASN A 515 -99.73 12.84 61.60
N GLY A 516 -98.83 13.35 60.75
CA GLY A 516 -97.94 12.54 59.93
C GLY A 516 -98.52 12.11 58.58
N ARG A 517 -99.45 12.86 57.99
CA ARG A 517 -100.07 12.55 56.68
C ARG A 517 -99.06 12.28 55.56
N PHE A 518 -97.87 12.89 55.61
CA PHE A 518 -96.79 12.72 54.62
C PHE A 518 -95.57 11.96 55.17
N ASP A 519 -95.65 11.36 56.36
CA ASP A 519 -94.52 10.67 57.00
C ASP A 519 -94.01 9.49 56.17
N SER A 520 -94.88 8.82 55.40
CA SER A 520 -94.49 7.74 54.51
C SER A 520 -93.59 8.23 53.36
N ASP A 521 -93.94 9.37 52.76
CA ASP A 521 -93.17 9.97 51.66
C ASP A 521 -91.87 10.59 52.18
N ASP A 522 -91.86 11.18 53.37
CA ASP A 522 -90.66 11.69 54.02
C ASP A 522 -89.67 10.58 54.40
N LYS A 523 -90.17 9.42 54.85
CA LYS A 523 -89.35 8.21 55.02
C LYS A 523 -88.82 7.71 53.68
N ASN A 524 -89.62 7.77 52.62
CA ASN A 524 -89.23 7.34 51.28
C ASN A 524 -88.12 8.24 50.70
N ILE A 525 -88.22 9.56 50.86
CA ILE A 525 -87.18 10.53 50.48
C ILE A 525 -85.87 10.20 51.19
N LYS A 526 -85.88 10.01 52.52
CA LYS A 526 -84.68 9.65 53.29
C LYS A 526 -84.08 8.31 52.88
N LYS A 527 -84.93 7.33 52.57
CA LYS A 527 -84.51 6.01 52.08
C LYS A 527 -83.82 6.14 50.71
N LEU A 528 -84.46 6.82 49.76
CA LEU A 528 -83.91 7.05 48.41
C LEU A 528 -82.61 7.89 48.45
N GLU A 529 -82.50 8.86 49.37
CA GLU A 529 -81.26 9.61 49.61
C GLU A 529 -80.12 8.68 50.08
N SER A 530 -80.39 7.82 51.05
CA SER A 530 -79.43 6.83 51.53
C SER A 530 -79.03 5.84 50.43
N GLU A 531 -80.00 5.30 49.68
CA GLU A 531 -79.74 4.36 48.59
C GLU A 531 -78.93 5.00 47.46
N CYS A 532 -79.23 6.26 47.09
CA CYS A 532 -78.43 7.01 46.13
C CYS A 532 -77.00 7.23 46.62
N GLN A 533 -76.83 7.52 47.91
CA GLN A 533 -75.51 7.76 48.50
C GLN A 533 -74.68 6.46 48.56
N THR A 534 -75.28 5.34 48.93
CA THR A 534 -74.63 4.02 48.91
C THR A 534 -74.23 3.62 47.49
N LEU A 535 -75.14 3.70 46.52
CA LEU A 535 -74.84 3.40 45.12
C LEU A 535 -73.72 4.30 44.56
N PHE A 536 -73.68 5.57 44.96
CA PHE A 536 -72.61 6.48 44.57
C PHE A 536 -71.25 6.06 45.14
N GLN A 537 -71.19 5.68 46.42
CA GLN A 537 -69.97 5.16 47.06
C GLN A 537 -69.51 3.84 46.43
N GLU A 538 -70.42 2.91 46.15
CA GLU A 538 -70.10 1.63 45.50
C GLU A 538 -69.53 1.84 44.09
N ILE A 539 -70.04 2.82 43.33
CA ILE A 539 -69.50 3.18 42.02
C ILE A 539 -68.10 3.81 42.16
N GLU A 540 -67.89 4.72 43.12
CA GLU A 540 -66.57 5.30 43.37
C GLU A 540 -65.52 4.26 43.78
N GLU A 541 -65.88 3.32 44.66
CA GLU A 541 -65.00 2.22 45.08
C GLU A 541 -64.68 1.29 43.92
N PHE A 542 -65.68 0.90 43.12
CA PHE A 542 -65.48 0.07 41.92
C PHE A 542 -64.50 0.73 40.94
N LEU A 543 -64.64 2.03 40.68
CA LEU A 543 -63.74 2.77 39.79
C LEU A 543 -62.32 2.88 40.39
N LYS A 544 -62.19 3.11 41.70
CA LYS A 544 -60.90 3.13 42.41
C LYS A 544 -60.18 1.79 42.39
N GLU A 545 -60.89 0.68 42.64
CA GLU A 545 -60.31 -0.68 42.56
C GLU A 545 -59.78 -1.00 41.17
N LYS A 546 -60.45 -0.48 40.13
CA LYS A 546 -60.03 -0.63 38.73
C LYS A 546 -59.02 0.43 38.27
N GLY A 547 -58.63 1.36 39.15
CA GLY A 547 -57.61 2.38 38.89
C GLY A 547 -58.06 3.51 37.95
N VAL A 548 -59.36 3.79 37.91
CA VAL A 548 -59.98 4.81 37.04
C VAL A 548 -60.63 5.91 37.90
N SER A 549 -60.53 7.18 37.51
CA SER A 549 -61.17 8.33 38.18
C SER A 549 -62.37 8.88 37.39
N ASP A 550 -63.30 9.55 38.09
CA ASP A 550 -64.51 10.17 37.53
C ASP A 550 -64.21 11.36 36.58
N GLU A 551 -62.99 11.92 36.62
CA GLU A 551 -62.52 12.92 35.66
C GLU A 551 -62.33 12.37 34.23
N ASN A 552 -62.37 11.05 34.04
CA ASN A 552 -62.19 10.40 32.72
C ASN A 552 -63.50 10.25 31.90
N ILE A 553 -64.65 10.70 32.41
CA ILE A 553 -65.97 10.48 31.79
C ILE A 553 -66.11 11.14 30.41
N GLY A 554 -65.37 12.23 30.15
CA GLY A 554 -65.36 12.90 28.84
C GLY A 554 -64.59 12.15 27.74
N ASP A 555 -63.73 11.18 28.09
CA ASP A 555 -62.71 10.62 27.19
C ASP A 555 -63.03 9.21 26.64
N VAL A 556 -64.09 8.55 27.14
CA VAL A 556 -64.47 7.18 26.70
C VAL A 556 -64.87 7.13 25.22
N GLY A 557 -65.51 8.18 24.70
CA GLY A 557 -65.86 8.29 23.28
C GLY A 557 -64.64 8.31 22.35
N ASN A 558 -63.51 8.87 22.81
CA ASN A 558 -62.24 8.90 22.07
C ASN A 558 -61.33 7.70 22.35
N ALA A 559 -61.58 6.94 23.43
CA ALA A 559 -60.74 5.80 23.82
C ALA A 559 -60.73 4.69 22.76
N ASN A 560 -61.87 4.39 22.12
CA ASN A 560 -61.95 3.40 21.04
C ASN A 560 -61.14 3.82 19.80
N TYR A 561 -61.23 5.10 19.42
CA TYR A 561 -60.45 5.65 18.29
C TYR A 561 -58.94 5.62 18.59
N ARG A 562 -58.53 6.03 19.81
CA ARG A 562 -57.13 5.95 20.25
C ARG A 562 -56.64 4.50 20.28
N LEU A 563 -57.44 3.56 20.76
CA LEU A 563 -57.10 2.14 20.79
C LEU A 563 -56.92 1.55 19.38
N ALA A 564 -57.79 1.92 18.43
CA ALA A 564 -57.66 1.50 17.03
C ALA A 564 -56.35 2.00 16.41
N ASN A 565 -56.02 3.27 16.60
CA ASN A 565 -54.75 3.85 16.14
C ASN A 565 -53.52 3.18 16.77
N ILE A 566 -53.56 2.91 18.09
CA ILE A 566 -52.47 2.19 18.77
C ILE A 566 -52.31 0.78 18.20
N LYS A 567 -53.41 0.07 17.91
CA LYS A 567 -53.36 -1.26 17.29
C LYS A 567 -52.75 -1.22 15.88
N MET A 568 -53.07 -0.20 15.07
CA MET A 568 -52.44 0.00 13.76
C MET A 568 -50.94 0.25 13.90
N ASN A 569 -50.54 1.18 14.77
CA ASN A 569 -49.12 1.46 15.04
C ASN A 569 -48.35 0.21 15.52
N ILE A 570 -48.95 -0.62 16.38
CA ILE A 570 -48.35 -1.89 16.81
C ILE A 570 -48.11 -2.84 15.64
N ASN A 571 -49.06 -2.94 14.70
CA ASN A 571 -48.90 -3.79 13.52
C ASN A 571 -47.81 -3.27 12.58
N ASP A 572 -47.74 -1.94 12.37
CA ASP A 572 -46.68 -1.33 11.57
C ASP A 572 -45.29 -1.55 12.20
N LEU A 573 -45.16 -1.35 13.52
CA LEU A 573 -43.93 -1.62 14.26
C LEU A 573 -43.51 -3.09 14.13
N LYS A 574 -44.45 -4.04 14.24
CA LYS A 574 -44.15 -5.48 14.06
C LYS A 574 -43.66 -5.79 12.66
N ARG A 575 -44.28 -5.22 11.62
CA ARG A 575 -43.84 -5.38 10.23
C ARG A 575 -42.44 -4.82 10.04
N GLU A 576 -42.15 -3.62 10.53
CA GLU A 576 -40.81 -3.03 10.43
C GLU A 576 -39.73 -3.86 11.17
N ILE A 577 -40.06 -4.39 12.35
CA ILE A 577 -39.16 -5.28 13.10
C ILE A 577 -38.88 -6.55 12.29
N GLU A 578 -39.90 -7.14 11.66
CA GLU A 578 -39.76 -8.35 10.84
C GLU A 578 -38.91 -8.10 9.59
N GLU A 579 -39.14 -6.98 8.90
CA GLU A 579 -38.32 -6.56 7.75
C GLU A 579 -36.84 -6.41 8.13
N ILE A 580 -36.56 -5.76 9.27
CA ILE A 580 -35.18 -5.59 9.76
C ILE A 580 -34.60 -6.94 10.20
N ALA A 581 -35.37 -7.80 10.87
CA ALA A 581 -34.93 -9.13 11.27
C ALA A 581 -34.54 -10.00 10.07
N ASN A 582 -35.26 -9.87 8.95
CA ASN A 582 -34.91 -10.55 7.70
C ASN A 582 -33.61 -10.03 7.10
N LYS A 583 -33.37 -8.70 7.13
CA LYS A 583 -32.09 -8.10 6.71
C LYS A 583 -30.91 -8.56 7.58
N ILE A 584 -31.13 -8.72 8.89
CA ILE A 584 -30.13 -9.26 9.81
C ILE A 584 -29.84 -10.74 9.50
N LYS A 585 -30.87 -11.56 9.29
CA LYS A 585 -30.72 -12.98 8.93
C LYS A 585 -30.02 -13.21 7.59
N GLY A 586 -30.22 -12.32 6.63
CA GLY A 586 -29.63 -12.42 5.29
C GLY A 586 -28.15 -12.01 5.21
N PHE A 587 -27.56 -11.56 6.31
CA PHE A 587 -26.16 -11.18 6.37
C PHE A 587 -25.24 -12.41 6.28
N SER A 588 -24.17 -12.30 5.48
CA SER A 588 -23.11 -13.28 5.37
C SER A 588 -21.75 -12.59 5.38
N TYR A 589 -20.78 -13.21 6.04
CA TYR A 589 -19.39 -12.77 6.15
C TYR A 589 -18.39 -13.75 5.51
N GLU A 590 -18.84 -14.86 4.94
CA GLU A 590 -17.92 -15.88 4.40
C GLU A 590 -17.03 -15.36 3.26
N ASP A 591 -17.49 -14.35 2.53
CA ASP A 591 -16.71 -13.75 1.44
C ASP A 591 -15.56 -12.88 1.97
N ILE A 592 -15.76 -12.17 3.09
CA ILE A 592 -14.72 -11.30 3.66
C ILE A 592 -13.56 -12.11 4.25
N ASP A 593 -13.84 -13.24 4.92
CA ASP A 593 -12.79 -14.08 5.49
C ASP A 593 -11.91 -14.67 4.39
N LYS A 594 -12.51 -15.10 3.28
CA LYS A 594 -11.78 -15.56 2.09
C LYS A 594 -10.92 -14.46 1.49
N ASP A 595 -11.45 -13.24 1.38
CA ASP A 595 -10.71 -12.11 0.84
C ASP A 595 -9.53 -11.72 1.76
N ILE A 596 -9.71 -11.74 3.07
CA ILE A 596 -8.66 -11.49 4.08
C ILE A 596 -7.57 -12.57 4.00
N GLU A 597 -7.94 -13.86 3.99
CA GLU A 597 -6.97 -14.95 3.86
C GLU A 597 -6.19 -14.85 2.55
N LYS A 598 -6.89 -14.55 1.44
CA LYS A 598 -6.28 -14.36 0.13
C LYS A 598 -5.31 -13.18 0.13
N PHE A 599 -5.66 -12.07 0.78
CA PHE A 599 -4.79 -10.91 0.95
C PHE A 599 -3.54 -11.26 1.78
N LYS A 600 -3.70 -11.92 2.93
CA LYS A 600 -2.58 -12.37 3.80
C LYS A 600 -1.64 -13.31 3.05
N ASN A 601 -2.18 -14.27 2.31
CA ASN A 601 -1.39 -15.24 1.55
C ASN A 601 -0.59 -14.56 0.43
N GLN A 602 -1.20 -13.65 -0.34
CA GLN A 602 -0.50 -12.95 -1.42
C GLN A 602 0.61 -12.03 -0.90
N ILE A 603 0.37 -11.31 0.21
CA ILE A 603 1.42 -10.50 0.83
C ILE A 603 2.58 -11.37 1.30
N ASN A 604 2.31 -12.46 2.01
CA ASN A 604 3.35 -13.33 2.54
C ASN A 604 4.17 -14.01 1.43
N GLU A 605 3.53 -14.37 0.31
CA GLU A 605 4.24 -14.91 -0.86
C GLU A 605 5.26 -13.90 -1.41
N GLU A 606 4.87 -12.64 -1.57
CA GLU A 606 5.75 -11.59 -2.06
C GLU A 606 6.84 -11.21 -1.05
N LEU A 607 6.50 -11.14 0.25
CA LEU A 607 7.48 -10.90 1.31
C LEU A 607 8.51 -12.03 1.38
N SER A 608 8.10 -13.28 1.18
CA SER A 608 9.04 -14.42 1.11
C SER A 608 10.08 -14.23 0.00
N LYS A 609 9.65 -13.83 -1.19
CA LYS A 609 10.55 -13.54 -2.33
C LYS A 609 11.55 -12.42 -1.99
N ILE A 610 11.07 -11.36 -1.34
CA ILE A 610 11.92 -10.22 -0.92
C ILE A 610 12.93 -10.66 0.15
N ASN A 611 12.48 -11.36 1.18
CA ASN A 611 13.35 -11.82 2.27
C ASN A 611 14.41 -12.81 1.77
N SER A 612 14.09 -13.68 0.80
CA SER A 612 15.10 -14.55 0.16
C SER A 612 16.19 -13.74 -0.55
N ALA A 613 15.83 -12.65 -1.24
CA ALA A 613 16.82 -11.77 -1.86
C ALA A 613 17.70 -11.04 -0.83
N PHE A 614 17.12 -10.57 0.28
CA PHE A 614 17.89 -9.98 1.38
C PHE A 614 18.85 -10.98 2.03
N GLU A 615 18.42 -12.22 2.20
CA GLU A 615 19.26 -13.28 2.74
C GLU A 615 20.47 -13.54 1.84
N GLU A 616 20.27 -13.62 0.52
CA GLU A 616 21.35 -13.81 -0.46
C GLU A 616 22.37 -12.67 -0.43
N ILE A 617 21.91 -11.42 -0.36
CA ILE A 617 22.79 -10.25 -0.23
C ILE A 617 23.65 -10.34 1.05
N SER A 618 23.03 -10.70 2.18
CA SER A 618 23.76 -10.80 3.46
C SER A 618 24.78 -11.94 3.48
N LYS A 619 24.52 -13.04 2.76
CA LYS A 619 25.47 -14.16 2.60
C LYS A 619 26.71 -13.76 1.81
N ASN A 620 26.53 -12.92 0.79
CA ASN A 620 27.62 -12.48 -0.08
C ASN A 620 28.42 -11.31 0.50
N HIS A 621 27.84 -10.55 1.44
CA HIS A 621 28.45 -9.36 2.03
C HIS A 621 28.42 -9.40 3.56
N LYS A 622 29.54 -9.82 4.18
CA LYS A 622 29.69 -9.93 5.65
C LYS A 622 29.42 -8.64 6.44
N GLU A 623 29.45 -7.48 5.78
CA GLU A 623 29.22 -6.17 6.40
C GLU A 623 27.75 -5.75 6.40
N VAL A 624 26.89 -6.45 5.67
CA VAL A 624 25.45 -6.17 5.59
C VAL A 624 24.72 -6.98 6.65
N LYS A 625 24.02 -6.31 7.57
CA LYS A 625 23.16 -6.98 8.55
C LYS A 625 21.97 -7.65 7.85
N PRO A 626 21.52 -8.83 8.31
CA PRO A 626 20.28 -9.44 7.82
C PRO A 626 19.10 -8.49 8.05
N ILE A 627 18.27 -8.33 7.02
CA ILE A 627 17.04 -7.55 7.06
C ILE A 627 15.89 -8.49 6.73
N THR A 628 14.80 -8.38 7.48
CA THR A 628 13.56 -9.15 7.26
C THR A 628 12.38 -8.22 7.32
N ILE A 629 11.41 -8.40 6.43
CA ILE A 629 10.13 -7.69 6.43
C ILE A 629 9.02 -8.71 6.68
N GLU A 630 8.10 -8.37 7.57
CA GLU A 630 7.00 -9.25 7.99
C GLU A 630 5.66 -8.51 7.94
N TYR A 631 4.62 -9.24 7.55
CA TYR A 631 3.24 -8.77 7.67
C TYR A 631 2.74 -9.04 9.08
N ARG A 632 2.48 -7.97 9.84
CA ARG A 632 1.99 -8.04 11.21
C ARG A 632 0.85 -7.06 11.44
N LEU A 633 -0.04 -7.41 12.35
CA LEU A 633 -1.03 -6.48 12.88
C LEU A 633 -0.33 -5.42 13.73
N ASN A 634 -0.79 -4.18 13.63
CA ASN A 634 -0.34 -3.11 14.51
C ASN A 634 -1.21 -3.13 15.76
N GLU A 635 -0.64 -3.57 16.90
CA GLU A 635 -1.34 -3.70 18.19
C GLU A 635 -1.97 -2.38 18.64
N ASP A 636 -1.29 -1.24 18.42
CA ASP A 636 -1.79 0.08 18.81
C ASP A 636 -3.07 0.44 18.03
N ILE A 637 -3.07 0.17 16.72
CA ILE A 637 -4.26 0.42 15.86
C ILE A 637 -5.40 -0.53 16.24
N PHE A 638 -5.09 -1.78 16.59
CA PHE A 638 -6.10 -2.74 16.99
C PHE A 638 -6.85 -2.30 18.26
N GLU A 639 -6.14 -1.81 19.28
CA GLU A 639 -6.77 -1.28 20.50
C GLU A 639 -7.62 -0.03 20.20
N GLU A 640 -7.18 0.87 19.31
CA GLU A 640 -8.00 2.03 18.88
C GLU A 640 -9.31 1.60 18.19
N VAL A 641 -9.22 0.68 17.23
CA VAL A 641 -10.41 0.14 16.53
C VAL A 641 -11.35 -0.56 17.51
N PHE A 642 -10.79 -1.29 18.48
CA PHE A 642 -11.56 -1.93 19.53
C PHE A 642 -12.33 -0.92 20.39
N GLU A 643 -11.69 0.15 20.84
CA GLU A 643 -12.36 1.21 21.61
C GLU A 643 -13.52 1.86 20.83
N ASP A 644 -13.35 2.05 19.53
CA ASP A 644 -14.39 2.63 18.68
C ASP A 644 -15.57 1.67 18.46
N PHE A 645 -15.29 0.38 18.27
CA PHE A 645 -16.32 -0.66 18.24
C PHE A 645 -17.09 -0.71 19.57
N ASP A 646 -16.40 -0.68 20.71
CA ASP A 646 -17.02 -0.70 22.04
C ASP A 646 -17.92 0.52 22.25
N LYS A 647 -17.49 1.72 21.85
CA LYS A 647 -18.32 2.95 21.88
C LYS A 647 -19.59 2.81 21.01
N LEU A 648 -19.48 2.18 19.84
CA LEU A 648 -20.61 1.96 18.92
C LEU A 648 -21.63 0.97 19.50
N VAL A 649 -21.15 -0.12 20.11
CA VAL A 649 -22.00 -1.15 20.72
C VAL A 649 -22.64 -0.63 22.03
N ASP A 650 -21.88 0.03 22.90
CA ASP A 650 -22.41 0.53 24.19
C ASP A 650 -23.52 1.57 24.00
N LYS A 651 -23.47 2.41 22.96
CA LYS A 651 -24.55 3.36 22.61
C LYS A 651 -25.88 2.68 22.25
N GLY A 652 -25.83 1.46 21.72
CA GLY A 652 -27.00 0.74 21.20
C GLY A 652 -27.55 -0.37 22.11
N PHE A 653 -26.69 -1.00 22.92
CA PHE A 653 -27.02 -2.23 23.63
C PHE A 653 -26.84 -2.16 25.16
N ASN A 654 -26.36 -1.03 25.70
CA ASN A 654 -26.23 -0.81 27.15
C ASN A 654 -25.37 -1.91 27.84
N THR A 655 -24.25 -2.26 27.20
CA THR A 655 -23.40 -3.44 27.46
C THR A 655 -22.33 -3.26 28.54
N LYS A 656 -22.38 -2.18 29.35
CA LYS A 656 -21.47 -1.89 30.48
C LYS A 656 -21.14 -3.07 31.42
N LYS A 657 -21.93 -4.15 31.41
CA LYS A 657 -21.69 -5.38 32.20
C LYS A 657 -20.73 -6.40 31.56
N HIS A 658 -20.27 -6.21 30.33
CA HIS A 658 -19.55 -7.26 29.58
C HIS A 658 -18.21 -6.85 28.94
N GLN A 659 -17.76 -5.60 29.08
CA GLN A 659 -16.49 -5.10 28.50
C GLN A 659 -15.27 -5.97 28.84
N SER A 660 -15.15 -6.46 30.08
CA SER A 660 -14.00 -7.30 30.47
C SER A 660 -13.98 -8.66 29.77
N LYS A 661 -15.16 -9.27 29.53
CA LYS A 661 -15.28 -10.57 28.86
C LYS A 661 -15.08 -10.47 27.35
N ILE A 662 -15.53 -9.38 26.74
CA ILE A 662 -15.29 -9.12 25.32
C ILE A 662 -13.79 -8.90 25.10
N LYS A 663 -13.12 -8.16 25.99
CA LYS A 663 -11.66 -7.95 25.94
C LYS A 663 -10.87 -9.25 26.14
N GLU A 664 -11.29 -10.13 27.05
CA GLU A 664 -10.69 -11.47 27.20
C GLU A 664 -10.87 -12.36 25.97
N TYR A 665 -12.07 -12.39 25.38
CA TYR A 665 -12.37 -13.20 24.20
C TYR A 665 -11.57 -12.75 22.97
N LEU A 666 -11.41 -11.43 22.78
CA LEU A 666 -10.63 -10.88 21.67
C LEU A 666 -9.12 -11.08 21.86
N LYS A 667 -8.61 -11.04 23.11
CA LYS A 667 -7.21 -11.42 23.40
C LYS A 667 -6.92 -12.89 23.15
N GLU A 668 -7.91 -13.77 23.26
CA GLU A 668 -7.76 -15.16 22.83
C GLU A 668 -7.70 -15.28 21.30
N ILE A 669 -8.49 -14.50 20.55
CA ILE A 669 -8.43 -14.45 19.08
C ILE A 669 -7.07 -13.91 18.61
N GLU A 670 -6.55 -12.86 19.24
CA GLU A 670 -5.22 -12.29 18.96
C GLU A 670 -4.10 -13.33 19.11
N LYS A 671 -4.14 -14.20 20.13
CA LYS A 671 -3.16 -15.29 20.30
C LYS A 671 -3.25 -16.37 19.22
N THR A 672 -4.32 -16.38 18.44
CA THR A 672 -4.62 -17.41 17.43
C THR A 672 -4.35 -16.94 16.00
N LEU A 673 -4.14 -15.63 15.78
CA LEU A 673 -3.86 -14.98 14.49
C LEU A 673 -2.36 -14.77 14.23
#